data_AF-A0A6C1DQX8-F1
#
_entry.id   AF-A0A6C1DQX8-F1
#
_cell.length_a   1.000
_cell.length_b   1.000
_cell.length_c   1.000
_cell.angle_alpha   90.00
_cell.angle_beta   90.00
_cell.angle_gamma   90.00
#
_symmetry.space_group_name_H-M   'P 1'
#
loop_
_entity.id
_entity.type
_entity.pdbx_description
1 polymer ?
#
loop_
_entity_poly.entity_id
_entity_poly.type
_entity_poly.pdbx_seq_one_letter_code
_entity_poly.pdbx_strand_id
1 'polypeptide(L)'
;MVKKKTNNDKGKEVKENEGKLDIDSESSPHERENDKKKTEDDSLRARESEETNTHNANPNETVRADKFSQEESRPIEDSPHTDKNTAQESCQPSSAEDNVINTDITSLNEKTSTNDEQEKGLPLKISEGPFTISTLLDNVPSDLIYTCCEAYENHIFLGTTTGDLLHYFELERGNYMLVSQTKFDAESNSKIDKILLLPKVEGALILCDNELVLFILPEFAPRPNTTRLKGISDVVICNFSRSSKAYRIYAFHAEGVRLLKISADSLVLTKAFNFKLIDKACAHEETLMVSKLNSYELINLKSSQVIPLFRISETDEDLEPIITSFNEQSEFLVCSGGGSYDSGAMALVVNHHGDIIKGTIVLKNYPRNVIVEFPYIIAESAFQSVDIYSALPSEKSQLLQSITTSGSDLKISKSDNVFTNTNNSEEFKEKIFNKLRLEPLTHSDNKFRIERECAFVEESYEEKTSLIVYNNLGIHLLVPTPMVLRFTSCEESEIDNIEDQLKKLAKKDLTKFEHIEAKYLMSLLLFLMTLHYDHIEDEVMKKWCDFSDKVDIRILFYMFGWKVYSEIWCFHGLINIVERLKSLKLTNKCENILKMLLMMKNELKKKNKTGLLTNDFDDIMKTIDITLFKLRLEKKETITVDMFERESYDEIIREINLHDDKLPRIELLIEIYKEKGEYLKALNLLREAGDYISLVSFIEENLKKLPEDYIKERIADDLLLTLKQGDENTEECAIKKVLKILDMACINKNDFLNKIPAEETSLKVSFIEQLGVQNSNDSKFLFNYYLAKLREIINQSNIWSILGDFIKEYKDDFAYDKTDITNFIHIKLKHSLQCENFSKYYEKCENLKSENEKDDEFINFTFDEISKIDKEHILSLLFFPNELTNWVSSEELLKIYLSFNDFRSVEKYIGKQNLVAVMKQYLDISSLNYSVELVTNLLQRNFELLDDTDIQLKILETIPSVFPVQTISELLLKVLIKYQEKKEESNLRKCLLKNQISISDELSRNFDSQG
;
A
#
# COMPACT_ATOMS: atom_id res chain seq x y z
N MET A 1 -11.80 42.88 33.02
CA MET A 1 -11.60 43.35 34.42
C MET A 1 -11.50 42.12 35.32
N VAL A 2 -10.54 42.06 36.25
CA VAL A 2 -10.34 40.99 37.27
C VAL A 2 -10.11 39.52 36.80
N LYS A 3 -8.82 39.23 36.52
CA LYS A 3 -7.97 38.18 37.13
C LYS A 3 -8.45 36.71 37.33
N LYS A 4 -7.63 35.81 36.73
CA LYS A 4 -6.93 34.64 37.34
C LYS A 4 -7.80 33.44 37.79
N LYS A 5 -7.29 32.19 37.87
CA LYS A 5 -5.89 31.72 37.91
C LYS A 5 -5.75 30.26 37.40
N THR A 6 -4.55 29.91 36.96
CA THR A 6 -4.06 28.56 36.65
C THR A 6 -3.65 27.79 37.93
N ASN A 7 -3.70 26.44 37.92
CA ASN A 7 -2.51 25.54 37.97
C ASN A 7 -2.86 24.07 38.33
N ASN A 8 -2.10 23.15 37.70
CA ASN A 8 -1.45 21.93 38.23
C ASN A 8 -1.81 21.44 39.66
N ASP A 9 -1.90 20.10 39.85
CA ASP A 9 -0.67 19.30 40.01
C ASP A 9 -0.81 17.76 39.85
N LYS A 10 0.34 17.07 39.72
CA LYS A 10 0.50 15.59 39.70
C LYS A 10 0.82 15.07 41.11
N GLY A 11 0.36 13.87 41.49
CA GLY A 11 0.66 13.37 42.86
C GLY A 11 0.27 11.92 43.23
N LYS A 12 0.68 10.94 42.41
CA LYS A 12 1.29 9.63 42.76
C LYS A 12 1.06 8.93 44.13
N GLU A 13 0.92 7.60 44.05
CA GLU A 13 1.19 6.50 45.03
C GLU A 13 0.12 6.15 46.10
N VAL A 14 -0.05 4.93 46.60
CA VAL A 14 0.10 3.46 46.28
C VAL A 14 -0.42 2.75 47.56
N LYS A 15 -0.79 1.46 47.47
CA LYS A 15 -0.91 0.41 48.55
C LYS A 15 -2.36 -0.03 48.84
N GLU A 16 -2.73 -1.25 48.43
CA GLU A 16 -2.72 -2.51 49.21
C GLU A 16 -4.05 -2.69 49.98
N ASN A 17 -4.56 -3.88 50.29
CA ASN A 17 -3.89 -5.16 50.50
C ASN A 17 -4.84 -6.39 50.35
N GLU A 18 -4.25 -7.59 50.42
CA GLU A 18 -4.82 -8.87 50.94
C GLU A 18 -6.06 -9.50 50.23
N GLY A 19 -6.19 -10.82 50.07
CA GLY A 19 -5.35 -11.92 50.55
C GLY A 19 -6.08 -13.28 50.64
N LYS A 20 -5.66 -14.23 49.79
CA LYS A 20 -5.18 -15.60 50.14
C LYS A 20 -6.13 -16.79 50.44
N LEU A 21 -5.56 -17.99 50.20
CA LEU A 21 -5.91 -19.37 50.59
C LEU A 21 -6.97 -20.06 49.71
N ASP A 22 -6.65 -20.98 48.80
CA ASP A 22 -5.70 -22.13 48.74
C ASP A 22 -6.18 -23.41 49.45
N ILE A 23 -6.11 -24.55 48.75
CA ILE A 23 -5.63 -25.88 49.20
C ILE A 23 -5.42 -26.78 47.95
N ASP A 24 -4.28 -27.48 47.92
CA ASP A 24 -3.76 -28.31 46.82
C ASP A 24 -4.36 -29.73 46.73
N SER A 25 -4.12 -30.45 45.61
CA SER A 25 -3.24 -31.65 45.63
C SER A 25 -3.11 -32.39 44.27
N GLU A 26 -1.89 -32.35 43.72
CA GLU A 26 -1.06 -33.47 43.19
C GLU A 26 -1.51 -34.53 42.15
N SER A 27 -0.53 -34.82 41.28
CA SER A 27 -0.08 -36.15 40.75
C SER A 27 -0.55 -36.68 39.38
N SER A 28 0.43 -37.16 38.60
CA SER A 28 0.30 -38.19 37.55
C SER A 28 0.87 -39.52 38.09
N PRO A 29 0.62 -40.70 37.46
CA PRO A 29 1.52 -41.17 36.38
C PRO A 29 0.88 -42.08 35.29
N HIS A 30 1.71 -42.64 34.41
CA HIS A 30 1.36 -43.50 33.26
C HIS A 30 1.09 -45.00 33.61
N GLU A 31 0.25 -45.72 32.84
CA GLU A 31 0.67 -46.70 31.80
C GLU A 31 -0.45 -47.65 31.25
N ARG A 32 -0.46 -47.81 29.91
CA ARG A 32 -0.71 -49.01 29.04
C ARG A 32 -1.76 -50.12 29.36
N GLU A 33 -2.67 -50.38 28.40
CA GLU A 33 -2.82 -51.59 27.53
C GLU A 33 -4.14 -51.49 26.72
N ASN A 34 -4.22 -51.56 25.37
CA ASN A 34 -4.00 -52.62 24.36
C ASN A 34 -5.19 -53.59 24.08
N ASP A 35 -5.95 -53.34 23.00
CA ASP A 35 -6.24 -54.26 21.86
C ASP A 35 -7.22 -53.57 20.87
N LYS A 36 -6.90 -53.29 19.59
CA LYS A 36 -6.56 -54.10 18.39
C LYS A 36 -7.75 -54.68 17.58
N LYS A 37 -8.03 -54.02 16.44
CA LYS A 37 -7.97 -54.56 15.05
C LYS A 37 -8.15 -53.38 14.06
N LYS A 38 -7.13 -53.03 13.25
CA LYS A 38 -6.83 -53.54 11.87
C LYS A 38 -7.92 -53.15 10.84
N THR A 39 -7.63 -52.63 9.65
CA THR A 39 -6.40 -52.35 8.85
C THR A 39 -6.79 -51.25 7.82
N GLU A 40 -5.99 -50.28 7.37
CA GLU A 40 -4.64 -50.27 6.77
C GLU A 40 -4.54 -50.84 5.32
N ASP A 41 -3.90 -50.03 4.47
CA ASP A 41 -3.15 -50.29 3.24
C ASP A 41 -3.78 -50.66 1.86
N ASP A 42 -3.70 -49.65 0.98
CA ASP A 42 -2.70 -49.51 -0.10
C ASP A 42 -2.89 -50.16 -1.50
N SER A 43 -2.27 -49.45 -2.45
CA SER A 43 -2.08 -49.63 -3.89
C SER A 43 -2.03 -51.04 -4.51
N LEU A 44 -2.52 -51.18 -5.76
CA LEU A 44 -1.67 -51.44 -6.95
C LEU A 44 -2.42 -51.66 -8.28
N ARG A 45 -1.97 -50.90 -9.29
CA ARG A 45 -1.80 -51.19 -10.73
C ARG A 45 -2.42 -52.47 -11.38
N ALA A 46 -3.17 -52.17 -12.44
CA ALA A 46 -3.11 -52.81 -13.78
C ALA A 46 -3.75 -54.22 -13.94
N ARG A 47 -4.09 -54.72 -15.14
CA ARG A 47 -3.49 -54.51 -16.49
C ARG A 47 -4.48 -54.86 -17.62
N GLU A 48 -4.09 -54.44 -18.85
CA GLU A 48 -4.35 -55.11 -20.14
C GLU A 48 -5.78 -55.15 -20.75
N SER A 49 -6.02 -54.15 -21.62
CA SER A 49 -6.12 -54.27 -23.10
C SER A 49 -7.04 -55.28 -23.78
N GLU A 50 -7.75 -54.82 -24.82
CA GLU A 50 -7.47 -55.23 -26.21
C GLU A 50 -7.87 -54.13 -27.23
N GLU A 51 -7.41 -54.25 -28.48
CA GLU A 51 -7.09 -53.13 -29.40
C GLU A 51 -7.99 -53.01 -30.66
N THR A 52 -7.60 -52.08 -31.57
CA THR A 52 -7.96 -51.94 -33.01
C THR A 52 -9.31 -51.28 -33.33
N ASN A 53 -9.51 -50.44 -34.36
CA ASN A 53 -8.68 -49.83 -35.44
C ASN A 53 -9.49 -48.62 -36.05
N THR A 54 -9.02 -47.62 -36.81
CA THR A 54 -7.71 -47.20 -37.38
C THR A 54 -7.75 -45.69 -37.76
N HIS A 55 -6.61 -45.11 -38.18
CA HIS A 55 -6.53 -43.86 -38.99
C HIS A 55 -7.36 -43.97 -40.31
N ASN A 56 -7.78 -42.91 -41.03
CA ASN A 56 -6.93 -41.88 -41.66
C ASN A 56 -7.72 -40.79 -42.46
N ALA A 57 -7.08 -39.63 -42.65
CA ALA A 57 -7.07 -38.76 -43.85
C ALA A 57 -8.37 -38.16 -44.51
N ASN A 58 -8.40 -36.83 -44.58
CA ASN A 58 -8.93 -36.01 -45.71
C ASN A 58 -8.23 -36.35 -47.05
N PRO A 59 -8.63 -35.86 -48.26
CA PRO A 59 -9.69 -34.88 -48.62
C PRO A 59 -10.58 -35.28 -49.84
N ASN A 60 -11.61 -34.48 -50.17
CA ASN A 60 -11.78 -33.82 -51.50
C ASN A 60 -13.17 -33.19 -51.72
N GLU A 61 -13.19 -32.15 -52.56
CA GLU A 61 -14.40 -31.56 -53.16
C GLU A 61 -15.05 -32.52 -54.18
N THR A 62 -16.39 -32.55 -54.31
CA THR A 62 -17.12 -31.93 -55.47
C THR A 62 -18.61 -32.38 -55.61
N VAL A 63 -19.42 -31.43 -56.12
CA VAL A 63 -20.54 -31.60 -57.09
C VAL A 63 -21.93 -32.15 -56.66
N ARG A 64 -22.89 -31.20 -56.65
CA ARG A 64 -24.25 -31.14 -57.26
C ARG A 64 -25.14 -32.39 -57.46
N ALA A 65 -26.44 -32.20 -57.20
CA ALA A 65 -27.59 -32.35 -58.13
C ALA A 65 -28.93 -32.14 -57.36
N ASP A 66 -30.06 -31.66 -57.88
CA ASP A 66 -30.40 -30.85 -59.08
C ASP A 66 -31.90 -30.41 -59.01
N LYS A 67 -32.30 -29.36 -59.75
CA LYS A 67 -33.64 -29.17 -60.39
C LYS A 67 -34.94 -28.88 -59.60
N PHE A 68 -35.91 -28.08 -60.12
CA PHE A 68 -35.89 -27.01 -61.16
C PHE A 68 -37.23 -26.22 -61.22
N SER A 69 -37.21 -25.15 -62.04
CA SER A 69 -38.33 -24.39 -62.66
C SER A 69 -38.93 -23.23 -61.84
N GLN A 70 -39.46 -22.12 -62.41
CA GLN A 70 -39.44 -21.47 -63.77
C GLN A 70 -40.04 -20.03 -63.61
N GLU A 71 -39.83 -18.97 -64.42
CA GLU A 71 -38.97 -18.68 -65.59
C GLU A 71 -38.84 -17.12 -65.79
N GLU A 72 -37.81 -16.66 -66.53
CA GLU A 72 -37.62 -15.43 -67.38
C GLU A 72 -38.38 -14.07 -67.16
N SER A 73 -37.86 -12.87 -67.52
CA SER A 73 -36.58 -12.34 -68.08
C SER A 73 -36.50 -10.78 -67.87
N ARG A 74 -35.41 -10.09 -67.46
CA ARG A 74 -34.10 -9.71 -68.10
C ARG A 74 -34.17 -8.52 -69.11
N PRO A 75 -33.08 -7.75 -69.44
CA PRO A 75 -31.70 -7.69 -68.88
C PRO A 75 -30.93 -6.30 -68.90
N ILE A 76 -29.61 -6.34 -68.56
CA ILE A 76 -28.46 -5.43 -68.88
C ILE A 76 -28.32 -4.09 -68.12
N GLU A 77 -27.15 -3.50 -67.78
CA GLU A 77 -25.77 -3.87 -67.34
C GLU A 77 -24.91 -2.56 -67.34
N ASP A 78 -23.67 -2.63 -66.84
CA ASP A 78 -22.53 -1.69 -66.97
C ASP A 78 -22.45 -0.32 -66.24
N SER A 79 -21.34 -0.18 -65.52
CA SER A 79 -20.68 1.05 -65.03
C SER A 79 -19.52 1.46 -65.95
N PRO A 80 -19.07 2.73 -65.95
CA PRO A 80 -17.66 2.95 -65.56
C PRO A 80 -17.34 4.28 -64.83
N HIS A 81 -16.10 4.38 -64.33
CA HIS A 81 -15.40 5.61 -63.91
C HIS A 81 -15.42 6.71 -65.01
N THR A 82 -15.26 8.02 -64.75
CA THR A 82 -13.98 8.69 -64.46
C THR A 82 -14.11 10.20 -64.09
N ASP A 83 -13.21 10.67 -63.23
CA ASP A 83 -12.43 11.93 -63.26
C ASP A 83 -13.00 13.34 -63.59
N LYS A 84 -12.77 14.23 -62.61
CA LYS A 84 -12.06 15.53 -62.68
C LYS A 84 -12.74 16.82 -63.22
N ASN A 85 -12.66 17.82 -62.33
CA ASN A 85 -12.37 19.25 -62.56
C ASN A 85 -13.43 20.05 -63.37
N THR A 86 -13.60 21.36 -63.20
CA THR A 86 -12.60 22.41 -62.89
C THR A 86 -13.29 23.68 -62.37
N ALA A 87 -12.51 24.59 -61.77
CA ALA A 87 -12.75 26.05 -61.63
C ALA A 87 -13.95 26.48 -60.74
N GLN A 88 -13.75 27.17 -59.61
CA GLN A 88 -13.06 28.45 -59.32
C GLN A 88 -14.02 29.65 -59.28
N GLU A 89 -13.71 30.52 -58.31
CA GLU A 89 -13.99 31.96 -58.26
C GLU A 89 -15.46 32.42 -58.11
N SER A 90 -15.83 33.29 -57.18
CA SER A 90 -15.15 34.04 -56.12
C SER A 90 -16.17 35.02 -55.52
N CYS A 91 -15.83 35.64 -54.37
CA CYS A 91 -16.30 36.97 -53.96
C CYS A 91 -17.81 37.21 -53.68
N GLN A 92 -18.15 37.16 -52.39
CA GLN A 92 -18.92 38.23 -51.70
C GLN A 92 -18.22 39.62 -51.90
N PRO A 93 -18.84 40.79 -51.58
CA PRO A 93 -20.01 41.07 -50.73
C PRO A 93 -21.08 41.91 -51.50
N SER A 94 -22.05 42.69 -50.97
CA SER A 94 -22.27 43.33 -49.66
C SER A 94 -23.72 43.85 -49.51
N SER A 95 -24.20 43.93 -48.25
CA SER A 95 -25.19 44.87 -47.68
C SER A 95 -26.08 45.76 -48.57
N ALA A 96 -27.40 45.72 -48.33
CA ALA A 96 -28.17 46.88 -47.85
C ALA A 96 -29.61 46.46 -47.45
N GLU A 97 -30.20 47.21 -46.51
CA GLU A 97 -31.65 47.21 -46.19
C GLU A 97 -32.46 47.70 -47.45
N ASP A 98 -33.77 47.50 -47.61
CA ASP A 98 -34.81 47.85 -46.64
C ASP A 98 -36.24 47.40 -47.06
N ASN A 99 -37.09 47.11 -46.05
CA ASN A 99 -38.54 47.39 -45.97
C ASN A 99 -39.63 46.87 -46.98
N VAL A 100 -40.55 46.05 -46.42
CA VAL A 100 -42.01 46.35 -46.22
C VAL A 100 -43.12 45.84 -47.20
N ILE A 101 -44.06 45.08 -46.59
CA ILE A 101 -45.49 44.78 -46.92
C ILE A 101 -45.78 43.89 -48.16
N ASN A 102 -46.22 42.64 -47.99
CA ASN A 102 -47.54 42.09 -47.58
C ASN A 102 -48.68 42.22 -48.61
N THR A 103 -49.01 41.11 -49.29
CA THR A 103 -50.34 40.46 -49.45
C THR A 103 -50.16 39.31 -50.47
N ASP A 104 -50.38 38.02 -50.20
CA ASP A 104 -51.56 37.25 -49.73
C ASP A 104 -52.19 36.43 -50.89
N ILE A 105 -53.00 35.42 -50.54
CA ILE A 105 -53.90 34.61 -51.42
C ILE A 105 -53.33 33.33 -52.09
N THR A 106 -53.42 32.21 -51.35
CA THR A 106 -53.98 30.86 -51.70
C THR A 106 -53.49 30.08 -52.96
N SER A 107 -53.49 28.74 -53.07
CA SER A 107 -54.52 27.76 -52.70
C SER A 107 -54.11 26.31 -53.07
N LEU A 108 -54.86 25.30 -52.55
CA LEU A 108 -55.04 23.91 -53.06
C LEU A 108 -53.85 22.93 -52.95
N ASN A 109 -54.02 21.70 -52.42
CA ASN A 109 -55.09 20.75 -52.74
C ASN A 109 -55.44 19.76 -51.61
N GLU A 110 -56.69 19.29 -51.63
CA GLU A 110 -57.31 18.41 -50.62
C GLU A 110 -57.19 16.90 -50.94
N LYS A 111 -57.52 16.05 -49.95
CA LYS A 111 -58.58 15.01 -50.10
C LYS A 111 -58.96 14.28 -48.79
N THR A 112 -60.16 14.61 -48.28
CA THR A 112 -61.28 13.72 -47.84
C THR A 112 -61.00 12.35 -47.20
N SER A 113 -61.74 11.87 -46.18
CA SER A 113 -62.90 12.42 -45.44
C SER A 113 -63.41 11.44 -44.37
N THR A 114 -63.86 11.91 -43.20
CA THR A 114 -65.19 11.62 -42.58
C THR A 114 -65.33 12.38 -41.25
N ASN A 115 -66.54 12.83 -40.93
CA ASN A 115 -66.82 13.68 -39.76
C ASN A 115 -67.31 12.84 -38.56
N ASP A 116 -66.83 13.17 -37.37
CA ASP A 116 -67.63 13.72 -36.26
C ASP A 116 -66.85 13.56 -34.95
N GLU A 117 -66.24 14.64 -34.44
CA GLU A 117 -66.15 14.95 -33.01
C GLU A 117 -65.55 16.35 -32.77
N GLN A 118 -65.92 16.94 -31.63
CA GLN A 118 -65.93 18.38 -31.32
C GLN A 118 -64.55 19.02 -31.10
N GLU A 119 -64.56 20.36 -31.05
CA GLU A 119 -63.42 21.27 -30.82
C GLU A 119 -62.50 20.81 -29.67
N LYS A 120 -61.24 20.47 -29.98
CA LYS A 120 -60.18 20.31 -28.97
C LYS A 120 -59.50 21.64 -28.69
N GLY A 121 -59.37 21.98 -27.41
CA GLY A 121 -58.83 23.26 -26.94
C GLY A 121 -57.34 23.49 -27.26
N LEU A 122 -56.91 24.76 -27.17
CA LEU A 122 -55.51 25.14 -27.42
C LEU A 122 -54.57 24.61 -26.31
N PRO A 123 -53.35 24.16 -26.66
CA PRO A 123 -52.40 23.63 -25.69
C PRO A 123 -51.78 24.70 -24.78
N LEU A 124 -51.34 24.27 -23.59
CA LEU A 124 -50.52 25.07 -22.67
C LEU A 124 -49.21 25.53 -23.34
N LYS A 125 -48.85 26.79 -23.15
CA LYS A 125 -47.58 27.37 -23.63
C LYS A 125 -46.61 27.52 -22.47
N ILE A 126 -45.46 26.86 -22.59
CA ILE A 126 -44.44 26.75 -21.54
C ILE A 126 -43.19 27.49 -22.03
N SER A 127 -42.68 28.44 -21.25
CA SER A 127 -41.35 29.01 -21.51
C SER A 127 -40.25 28.05 -21.02
N GLU A 128 -39.01 28.21 -21.51
CA GLU A 128 -37.86 27.50 -20.92
C GLU A 128 -37.74 27.80 -19.42
N GLY A 129 -37.30 26.80 -18.64
CA GLY A 129 -37.20 26.92 -17.19
C GLY A 129 -36.98 25.59 -16.45
N PRO A 130 -37.03 25.60 -15.10
CA PRO A 130 -36.67 24.46 -14.27
C PRO A 130 -37.72 23.36 -14.16
N PHE A 131 -38.90 23.50 -14.79
CA PHE A 131 -39.95 22.47 -14.80
C PHE A 131 -40.42 22.13 -16.22
N THR A 132 -40.88 20.89 -16.39
CA THR A 132 -41.64 20.41 -17.55
C THR A 132 -43.08 20.09 -17.14
N ILE A 133 -43.98 20.03 -18.11
CA ILE A 133 -45.37 19.60 -17.89
C ILE A 133 -45.57 18.24 -18.54
N SER A 134 -46.18 17.32 -17.80
CA SER A 134 -46.64 16.03 -18.30
C SER A 134 -48.15 15.91 -18.07
N THR A 135 -48.93 15.57 -19.09
CA THR A 135 -50.37 15.31 -18.92
C THR A 135 -50.59 14.10 -18.02
N LEU A 136 -51.52 14.22 -17.06
CA LEU A 136 -52.06 13.12 -16.27
C LEU A 136 -53.45 12.69 -16.77
N LEU A 137 -54.28 13.67 -17.19
CA LEU A 137 -55.65 13.44 -17.67
C LEU A 137 -56.12 14.60 -18.57
N ASP A 138 -56.38 14.36 -19.85
CA ASP A 138 -56.92 15.38 -20.79
C ASP A 138 -58.46 15.44 -20.86
N ASN A 139 -59.17 14.52 -20.19
CA ASN A 139 -60.63 14.32 -20.35
C ASN A 139 -61.42 14.65 -19.07
N VAL A 140 -61.16 15.82 -18.48
CA VAL A 140 -62.03 16.38 -17.42
C VAL A 140 -63.25 17.08 -18.04
N PRO A 141 -64.44 17.06 -17.41
CA PRO A 141 -65.58 17.85 -17.86
C PRO A 141 -65.21 19.33 -18.04
N SER A 142 -65.37 19.84 -19.25
CA SER A 142 -64.89 21.17 -19.65
C SER A 142 -65.88 22.31 -19.33
N ASP A 143 -67.11 21.94 -18.99
CA ASP A 143 -68.20 22.80 -18.52
C ASP A 143 -68.09 23.16 -17.03
N LEU A 144 -67.27 22.43 -16.27
CA LEU A 144 -67.05 22.65 -14.84
C LEU A 144 -65.80 23.51 -14.57
N ILE A 145 -65.87 24.35 -13.54
CA ILE A 145 -64.72 25.13 -13.05
C ILE A 145 -64.24 24.52 -11.74
N TYR A 146 -63.02 23.98 -11.76
CA TYR A 146 -62.39 23.33 -10.61
C TYR A 146 -61.80 24.34 -9.62
N THR A 147 -61.85 24.01 -8.33
CA THR A 147 -61.38 24.88 -7.23
C THR A 147 -60.26 24.25 -6.41
N CYS A 148 -60.25 22.93 -6.32
CA CYS A 148 -59.26 22.16 -5.58
C CYS A 148 -59.06 20.79 -6.24
N CYS A 149 -57.83 20.28 -6.18
CA CYS A 149 -57.42 18.99 -6.73
C CYS A 149 -56.47 18.31 -5.74
N GLU A 150 -56.86 17.12 -5.28
CA GLU A 150 -56.13 16.30 -4.32
C GLU A 150 -56.06 14.86 -4.83
N ALA A 151 -55.06 14.09 -4.39
CA ALA A 151 -54.96 12.68 -4.78
C ALA A 151 -54.55 11.77 -3.62
N TYR A 152 -55.02 10.52 -3.68
CA TYR A 152 -54.76 9.48 -2.68
C TYR A 152 -54.53 8.15 -3.39
N GLU A 153 -53.32 7.59 -3.29
CA GLU A 153 -52.93 6.35 -3.97
C GLU A 153 -53.23 6.42 -5.48
N ASN A 154 -54.21 5.64 -5.96
CA ASN A 154 -54.63 5.58 -7.36
C ASN A 154 -55.86 6.47 -7.64
N HIS A 155 -56.27 7.33 -6.71
CA HIS A 155 -57.47 8.15 -6.82
C HIS A 155 -57.15 9.65 -6.92
N ILE A 156 -57.92 10.37 -7.73
CA ILE A 156 -57.89 11.83 -7.81
C ILE A 156 -59.27 12.37 -7.43
N PHE A 157 -59.31 13.42 -6.62
CA PHE A 157 -60.52 14.11 -6.18
C PHE A 157 -60.49 15.56 -6.63
N LEU A 158 -61.56 16.01 -7.29
CA LEU A 158 -61.75 17.41 -7.69
C LEU A 158 -62.98 17.99 -7.00
N GLY A 159 -62.87 19.24 -6.54
CA GLY A 159 -64.01 20.07 -6.15
C GLY A 159 -64.27 21.17 -7.19
N THR A 160 -65.52 21.59 -7.34
CA THR A 160 -65.91 22.66 -8.28
C THR A 160 -66.50 23.90 -7.60
N THR A 161 -66.66 24.97 -8.39
CA THR A 161 -67.41 26.17 -7.97
C THR A 161 -68.92 25.93 -7.81
N THR A 162 -69.46 24.84 -8.36
CA THR A 162 -70.89 24.48 -8.36
C THR A 162 -71.27 23.42 -7.31
N GLY A 163 -70.35 23.08 -6.42
CA GLY A 163 -70.56 22.11 -5.33
C GLY A 163 -70.42 20.64 -5.75
N ASP A 164 -69.92 20.38 -6.96
CA ASP A 164 -69.66 19.04 -7.46
C ASP A 164 -68.32 18.51 -6.93
N LEU A 165 -68.32 17.22 -6.64
CA LEU A 165 -67.22 16.42 -6.14
C LEU A 165 -67.01 15.26 -7.12
N LEU A 166 -65.90 15.29 -7.84
CA LEU A 166 -65.53 14.26 -8.83
C LEU A 166 -64.45 13.36 -8.25
N HIS A 167 -64.60 12.06 -8.51
CA HIS A 167 -63.67 11.01 -8.08
C HIS A 167 -63.22 10.21 -9.28
N TYR A 168 -61.93 10.25 -9.57
CA TYR A 168 -61.28 9.44 -10.60
C TYR A 168 -60.48 8.30 -9.96
N PHE A 169 -60.30 7.21 -10.71
CA PHE A 169 -59.45 6.08 -10.35
C PHE A 169 -58.56 5.66 -11.53
N GLU A 170 -57.30 5.37 -11.24
CA GLU A 170 -56.32 4.82 -12.16
C GLU A 170 -56.58 3.32 -12.39
N LEU A 171 -57.08 2.96 -13.58
CA LEU A 171 -57.29 1.56 -13.98
C LEU A 171 -55.96 0.89 -14.34
N GLU A 172 -55.15 1.61 -15.10
CA GLU A 172 -53.81 1.26 -15.58
C GLU A 172 -52.94 2.51 -15.41
N ARG A 173 -51.62 2.37 -15.25
CA ARG A 173 -50.72 3.51 -14.99
C ARG A 173 -50.90 4.64 -16.02
N GLY A 174 -51.24 5.84 -15.56
CA GLY A 174 -51.50 7.01 -16.40
C GLY A 174 -52.89 7.06 -17.04
N ASN A 175 -53.80 6.12 -16.75
CA ASN A 175 -55.14 6.03 -17.33
C ASN A 175 -56.23 6.14 -16.24
N TYR A 176 -56.72 7.37 -16.06
CA TYR A 176 -57.72 7.73 -15.05
C TYR A 176 -59.14 7.76 -15.63
N MET A 177 -60.08 7.09 -14.95
CA MET A 177 -61.50 7.05 -15.30
C MET A 177 -62.34 7.70 -14.19
N LEU A 178 -63.34 8.50 -14.56
CA LEU A 178 -64.33 9.07 -13.63
C LEU A 178 -65.19 7.94 -13.04
N VAL A 179 -65.08 7.72 -11.73
CA VAL A 179 -65.81 6.70 -10.97
C VAL A 179 -67.12 7.27 -10.42
N SER A 180 -67.08 8.48 -9.88
CA SER A 180 -68.29 9.16 -9.41
C SER A 180 -68.22 10.68 -9.58
N GLN A 181 -69.38 11.29 -9.78
CA GLN A 181 -69.62 12.72 -9.70
C GLN A 181 -70.84 12.89 -8.79
N THR A 182 -70.65 13.55 -7.64
CA THR A 182 -71.70 13.76 -6.64
C THR A 182 -71.71 15.21 -6.20
N LYS A 183 -72.81 15.69 -5.60
CA LYS A 183 -72.82 17.02 -4.96
C LYS A 183 -72.59 16.92 -3.47
N PHE A 184 -71.87 17.89 -2.92
CA PHE A 184 -71.64 18.03 -1.47
C PHE A 184 -72.96 18.19 -0.69
N ASP A 185 -73.92 18.89 -1.29
CA ASP A 185 -75.33 18.93 -0.87
C ASP A 185 -76.20 18.90 -2.14
N ALA A 186 -77.28 18.13 -2.14
CA ALA A 186 -78.18 18.04 -3.29
C ALA A 186 -79.04 19.30 -3.47
N GLU A 187 -79.21 20.10 -2.41
CA GLU A 187 -80.03 21.32 -2.42
C GLU A 187 -79.20 22.61 -2.62
N SER A 188 -77.86 22.51 -2.63
CA SER A 188 -76.96 23.67 -2.79
C SER A 188 -75.99 23.52 -3.97
N ASN A 189 -75.58 24.66 -4.53
CA ASN A 189 -74.52 24.78 -5.53
C ASN A 189 -73.31 25.56 -5.01
N SER A 190 -73.13 25.62 -3.68
CA SER A 190 -72.03 26.37 -3.05
C SER A 190 -70.66 25.79 -3.44
N LYS A 191 -69.69 26.69 -3.62
CA LYS A 191 -68.30 26.39 -3.97
C LYS A 191 -67.66 25.39 -3.00
N ILE A 192 -66.90 24.41 -3.51
CA ILE A 192 -65.97 23.62 -2.69
C ILE A 192 -64.73 24.47 -2.44
N ASP A 193 -64.44 24.80 -1.18
CA ASP A 193 -63.33 25.68 -0.81
C ASP A 193 -62.04 24.92 -0.52
N LYS A 194 -62.13 23.73 0.08
CA LYS A 194 -60.97 22.91 0.45
C LYS A 194 -61.32 21.43 0.53
N ILE A 195 -60.44 20.59 0.00
CA ILE A 195 -60.38 19.15 0.28
C ILE A 195 -59.12 18.93 1.10
N LEU A 196 -59.21 18.15 2.18
CA LEU A 196 -58.07 17.77 3.02
C LEU A 196 -58.11 16.27 3.28
N LEU A 197 -57.15 15.54 2.74
CA LEU A 197 -57.07 14.09 2.89
C LEU A 197 -56.56 13.71 4.30
N LEU A 198 -57.15 12.67 4.89
CA LEU A 198 -56.71 12.08 6.16
C LEU A 198 -56.47 10.56 6.00
N PRO A 199 -55.52 10.11 5.14
CA PRO A 199 -55.35 8.69 4.78
C PRO A 199 -55.34 7.71 5.96
N LYS A 200 -54.65 8.05 7.05
CA LYS A 200 -54.45 7.16 8.21
C LYS A 200 -55.70 6.92 9.06
N VAL A 201 -56.85 7.50 8.67
CA VAL A 201 -58.18 7.27 9.25
C VAL A 201 -59.26 7.05 8.18
N GLU A 202 -58.84 6.73 6.94
CA GLU A 202 -59.72 6.41 5.80
C GLU A 202 -60.82 7.46 5.62
N GLY A 203 -60.43 8.74 5.55
CA GLY A 203 -61.38 9.82 5.38
C GLY A 203 -60.77 11.10 4.81
N ALA A 204 -61.64 11.99 4.36
CA ALA A 204 -61.28 13.30 3.83
C ALA A 204 -62.20 14.36 4.44
N LEU A 205 -61.68 15.54 4.75
CA LEU A 205 -62.48 16.68 5.16
C LEU A 205 -62.77 17.55 3.95
N ILE A 206 -64.03 17.89 3.75
CA ILE A 206 -64.47 18.80 2.69
C ILE A 206 -65.08 20.03 3.36
N LEU A 207 -64.54 21.19 3.00
CA LEU A 207 -65.04 22.52 3.39
C LEU A 207 -65.79 23.12 2.21
N CYS A 208 -67.05 23.47 2.43
CA CYS A 208 -67.92 24.13 1.46
C CYS A 208 -68.93 24.99 2.23
N ASP A 209 -69.07 26.27 1.86
CA ASP A 209 -70.05 27.21 2.45
C ASP A 209 -69.96 27.34 3.98
N ASN A 210 -68.73 27.43 4.50
CA ASN A 210 -68.43 27.41 5.92
C ASN A 210 -68.89 26.14 6.67
N GLU A 211 -69.20 25.05 5.97
CA GLU A 211 -69.53 23.74 6.54
C GLU A 211 -68.41 22.74 6.29
N LEU A 212 -67.90 22.16 7.38
CA LEU A 212 -66.88 21.13 7.35
C LEU A 212 -67.52 19.75 7.60
N VAL A 213 -67.35 18.83 6.65
CA VAL A 213 -67.91 17.46 6.68
C VAL A 213 -66.81 16.43 6.49
N LEU A 214 -66.92 15.30 7.20
CA LEU A 214 -66.02 14.15 7.02
C LEU A 214 -66.61 13.18 5.99
N PHE A 215 -65.83 12.89 4.97
CA PHE A 215 -66.07 11.91 3.91
C PHE A 215 -65.21 10.67 4.16
N ILE A 216 -65.57 9.54 3.53
CA ILE A 216 -64.82 8.27 3.55
C ILE A 216 -63.85 8.23 2.36
N LEU A 217 -62.67 7.66 2.55
CA LEU A 217 -61.73 7.32 1.47
C LEU A 217 -61.65 5.79 1.29
N PRO A 218 -61.58 5.28 0.05
CA PRO A 218 -61.49 6.02 -1.21
C PRO A 218 -62.86 6.37 -1.84
N GLU A 219 -63.99 5.93 -1.30
CA GLU A 219 -65.33 6.04 -1.95
C GLU A 219 -65.86 7.47 -2.13
N PHE A 220 -65.23 8.45 -1.46
CA PHE A 220 -65.56 9.87 -1.53
C PHE A 220 -67.04 10.21 -1.27
N ALA A 221 -67.64 9.47 -0.34
CA ALA A 221 -69.01 9.68 0.12
C ALA A 221 -69.05 10.28 1.55
N PRO A 222 -70.07 11.07 1.91
CA PRO A 222 -70.23 11.61 3.27
C PRO A 222 -70.28 10.49 4.32
N ARG A 223 -69.48 10.59 5.38
CA ARG A 223 -69.37 9.53 6.41
C ARG A 223 -70.64 9.50 7.28
N PRO A 224 -71.38 8.37 7.34
CA PRO A 224 -72.59 8.26 8.15
C PRO A 224 -72.35 8.59 9.61
N ASN A 225 -73.35 9.19 10.26
CA ASN A 225 -73.35 9.56 11.70
C ASN A 225 -72.26 10.56 12.13
N THR A 226 -71.60 11.27 11.20
CA THR A 226 -70.66 12.34 11.54
C THR A 226 -71.33 13.71 11.61
N THR A 227 -70.91 14.56 12.56
CA THR A 227 -71.46 15.90 12.73
C THR A 227 -70.88 16.89 11.71
N ARG A 228 -71.75 17.44 10.85
CA ARG A 228 -71.47 18.60 10.00
C ARG A 228 -71.20 19.83 10.87
N LEU A 229 -69.99 20.40 10.79
CA LEU A 229 -69.57 21.54 11.59
C LEU A 229 -69.81 22.84 10.80
N LYS A 230 -70.78 23.64 11.21
CA LYS A 230 -71.11 24.94 10.60
C LYS A 230 -70.21 26.07 11.13
N GLY A 231 -70.06 27.13 10.32
CA GLY A 231 -69.38 28.37 10.68
C GLY A 231 -67.84 28.27 10.68
N ILE A 232 -67.28 27.31 9.94
CA ILE A 232 -65.83 27.10 9.82
C ILE A 232 -65.29 27.93 8.66
N SER A 233 -64.37 28.87 8.91
CA SER A 233 -63.74 29.71 7.85
C SER A 233 -62.60 28.99 7.15
N ASP A 234 -61.73 28.32 7.89
CA ASP A 234 -60.61 27.54 7.38
C ASP A 234 -60.31 26.33 8.28
N VAL A 235 -59.50 25.40 7.79
CA VAL A 235 -59.05 24.20 8.50
C VAL A 235 -57.61 23.85 8.13
N VAL A 236 -56.80 23.52 9.14
CA VAL A 236 -55.38 23.18 9.00
C VAL A 236 -55.06 21.89 9.74
N ILE A 237 -54.36 20.96 9.08
CA ILE A 237 -53.87 19.72 9.70
C ILE A 237 -52.63 20.04 10.54
N CYS A 238 -52.62 19.62 11.82
CA CYS A 238 -51.47 19.82 12.71
C CYS A 238 -50.48 18.66 12.61
N ASN A 239 -50.93 17.44 12.93
CA ASN A 239 -50.15 16.21 12.87
C ASN A 239 -51.03 14.96 13.04
N PHE A 240 -50.45 13.79 12.77
CA PHE A 240 -51.03 12.49 13.10
C PHE A 240 -50.40 11.91 14.37
N SER A 241 -51.22 11.64 15.38
CA SER A 241 -50.81 11.00 16.64
C SER A 241 -50.81 9.48 16.50
N ARG A 242 -49.61 8.87 16.36
CA ARG A 242 -49.44 7.40 16.32
C ARG A 242 -50.01 6.70 17.55
N SER A 243 -49.88 7.29 18.74
CA SER A 243 -50.37 6.72 20.01
C SER A 243 -51.88 6.71 20.14
N SER A 244 -52.57 7.70 19.55
CA SER A 244 -54.04 7.83 19.65
C SER A 244 -54.79 7.55 18.35
N LYS A 245 -54.07 7.09 17.31
CA LYS A 245 -54.53 6.77 15.95
C LYS A 245 -55.49 7.81 15.38
N ALA A 246 -55.06 9.07 15.43
CA ALA A 246 -55.91 10.19 15.09
C ALA A 246 -55.13 11.38 14.54
N TYR A 247 -55.74 12.11 13.62
CA TYR A 247 -55.29 13.44 13.22
C TYR A 247 -55.71 14.48 14.25
N ARG A 248 -54.85 15.47 14.47
CA ARG A 248 -55.17 16.72 15.15
C ARG A 248 -55.28 17.81 14.09
N ILE A 249 -56.35 18.59 14.13
CA ILE A 249 -56.59 19.71 13.21
C ILE A 249 -56.99 20.97 14.00
N TYR A 250 -56.65 22.15 13.47
CA TYR A 250 -57.26 23.41 13.89
C TYR A 250 -58.37 23.75 12.89
N ALA A 251 -59.60 23.89 13.40
CA ALA A 251 -60.73 24.43 12.64
C ALA A 251 -61.03 25.83 13.15
N PHE A 252 -61.05 26.80 12.25
CA PHE A 252 -61.21 28.22 12.54
C PHE A 252 -62.70 28.56 12.46
N HIS A 253 -63.26 29.19 13.50
CA HIS A 253 -64.68 29.53 13.59
C HIS A 253 -64.80 31.00 14.01
N ALA A 254 -65.90 31.68 13.64
CA ALA A 254 -66.12 33.09 13.95
C ALA A 254 -65.97 33.43 15.47
N GLU A 255 -66.26 32.46 16.34
CA GLU A 255 -66.12 32.57 17.80
C GLU A 255 -64.72 32.25 18.37
N GLY A 256 -63.84 31.58 17.61
CA GLY A 256 -62.60 31.03 18.14
C GLY A 256 -61.98 29.90 17.29
N VAL A 257 -60.73 29.52 17.61
CA VAL A 257 -60.05 28.36 17.03
C VAL A 257 -60.38 27.11 17.83
N ARG A 258 -60.76 26.02 17.15
CA ARG A 258 -61.12 24.73 17.75
C ARG A 258 -60.08 23.67 17.36
N LEU A 259 -59.36 23.12 18.33
CA LEU A 259 -58.51 21.93 18.15
C LEU A 259 -59.40 20.69 18.19
N LEU A 260 -59.57 20.05 17.03
CA LEU A 260 -60.34 18.82 16.88
C LEU A 260 -59.38 17.62 16.75
N LYS A 261 -59.84 16.46 17.24
CA LYS A 261 -59.20 15.16 17.06
C LYS A 261 -60.11 14.29 16.20
N ILE A 262 -59.57 13.72 15.12
CA ILE A 262 -60.30 12.88 14.17
C ILE A 262 -59.65 11.49 14.13
N SER A 263 -60.42 10.50 14.56
CA SER A 263 -60.16 9.07 14.39
C SER A 263 -61.11 8.50 13.32
N ALA A 264 -60.92 7.25 12.90
CA ALA A 264 -61.81 6.57 11.95
C ALA A 264 -63.30 6.67 12.34
N ASP A 265 -63.61 6.44 13.63
CA ASP A 265 -65.00 6.37 14.13
C ASP A 265 -65.49 7.63 14.86
N SER A 266 -64.66 8.68 15.03
CA SER A 266 -65.01 9.80 15.92
C SER A 266 -64.32 11.13 15.59
N LEU A 267 -65.10 12.21 15.63
CA LEU A 267 -64.62 13.59 15.66
C LEU A 267 -64.89 14.20 17.05
N VAL A 268 -63.84 14.67 17.74
CA VAL A 268 -63.92 15.13 19.13
C VAL A 268 -63.22 16.48 19.32
N LEU A 269 -63.92 17.47 19.87
CA LEU A 269 -63.32 18.74 20.30
C LEU A 269 -62.41 18.52 21.51
N THR A 270 -61.13 18.87 21.37
CA THR A 270 -60.10 18.68 22.41
C THR A 270 -59.80 19.97 23.18
N LYS A 271 -59.72 21.11 22.49
CA LYS A 271 -59.45 22.43 23.09
C LYS A 271 -60.05 23.54 22.23
N ALA A 272 -60.42 24.65 22.85
CA ALA A 272 -60.85 25.86 22.15
C ALA A 272 -60.01 27.08 22.58
N PHE A 273 -59.81 28.03 21.68
CA PHE A 273 -59.03 29.25 21.88
C PHE A 273 -59.84 30.46 21.39
N ASN A 274 -59.85 31.55 22.16
CA ASN A 274 -60.71 32.72 21.90
C ASN A 274 -60.06 33.74 20.95
N PHE A 275 -59.60 33.29 19.78
CA PHE A 275 -59.12 34.16 18.70
C PHE A 275 -60.17 34.21 17.59
N LYS A 276 -60.82 35.37 17.43
CA LYS A 276 -61.99 35.59 16.56
C LYS A 276 -61.59 36.29 15.26
N LEU A 277 -62.46 36.19 14.25
CA LEU A 277 -62.27 36.83 12.93
C LEU A 277 -60.97 36.37 12.26
N ILE A 278 -60.71 35.07 12.27
CA ILE A 278 -59.61 34.47 11.50
C ILE A 278 -60.22 33.92 10.22
N ASP A 279 -59.73 34.42 9.09
CA ASP A 279 -60.29 34.14 7.78
C ASP A 279 -59.54 32.99 7.09
N LYS A 280 -58.21 32.94 7.23
CA LYS A 280 -57.31 31.90 6.70
C LYS A 280 -56.13 31.68 7.64
N ALA A 281 -55.54 30.47 7.64
CA ALA A 281 -54.42 30.16 8.52
C ALA A 281 -53.42 29.14 7.96
N CYS A 282 -52.19 29.19 8.48
CA CYS A 282 -51.20 28.12 8.40
C CYS A 282 -50.61 27.86 9.79
N ALA A 283 -50.21 26.62 10.09
CA ALA A 283 -49.80 26.21 11.43
C ALA A 283 -48.46 25.46 11.43
N HIS A 284 -47.53 25.91 12.28
CA HIS A 284 -46.34 25.17 12.68
C HIS A 284 -46.50 24.79 14.16
N GLU A 285 -46.95 23.55 14.40
CA GLU A 285 -47.31 23.00 15.71
C GLU A 285 -48.32 23.84 16.53
N GLU A 286 -47.83 24.79 17.31
CA GLU A 286 -48.59 25.69 18.20
C GLU A 286 -48.48 27.16 17.78
N THR A 287 -47.64 27.49 16.80
CA THR A 287 -47.53 28.83 16.19
C THR A 287 -48.36 28.88 14.92
N LEU A 288 -49.30 29.82 14.84
CA LEU A 288 -50.15 30.06 13.68
C LEU A 288 -49.75 31.35 12.99
N MET A 289 -49.64 31.34 11.66
CA MET A 289 -49.77 32.54 10.84
C MET A 289 -51.22 32.63 10.39
N VAL A 290 -51.91 33.73 10.71
CA VAL A 290 -53.33 33.91 10.38
C VAL A 290 -53.57 35.21 9.64
N SER A 291 -54.63 35.25 8.82
CA SER A 291 -55.23 36.49 8.34
C SER A 291 -56.44 36.84 9.18
N LYS A 292 -56.61 38.13 9.42
CA LYS A 292 -57.70 38.68 10.21
C LYS A 292 -58.04 40.06 9.67
N LEU A 293 -59.21 40.17 9.03
CA LEU A 293 -59.55 41.35 8.22
C LEU A 293 -58.43 41.59 7.19
N ASN A 294 -58.07 42.84 6.89
CA ASN A 294 -56.98 43.19 5.99
C ASN A 294 -55.57 43.19 6.67
N SER A 295 -55.27 42.19 7.50
CA SER A 295 -53.95 42.09 8.16
C SER A 295 -53.53 40.67 8.52
N TYR A 296 -52.21 40.41 8.52
CA TYR A 296 -51.63 39.18 9.04
C TYR A 296 -51.29 39.32 10.53
N GLU A 297 -51.50 38.25 11.31
CA GLU A 297 -51.09 38.13 12.72
C GLU A 297 -50.38 36.79 12.94
N LEU A 298 -49.29 36.78 13.72
CA LEU A 298 -48.69 35.57 14.27
C LEU A 298 -49.27 35.30 15.66
N ILE A 299 -49.85 34.12 15.88
CA ILE A 299 -50.49 33.72 17.14
C ILE A 299 -49.82 32.46 17.68
N ASN A 300 -49.23 32.54 18.87
CA ASN A 300 -48.76 31.36 19.59
C ASN A 300 -49.85 30.85 20.55
N LEU A 301 -50.39 29.66 20.28
CA LEU A 301 -51.51 29.07 21.01
C LEU A 301 -51.17 28.63 22.45
N LYS A 302 -49.88 28.52 22.79
CA LYS A 302 -49.41 28.10 24.12
C LYS A 302 -49.14 29.28 25.04
N SER A 303 -48.46 30.32 24.57
CA SER A 303 -48.26 31.56 25.32
C SER A 303 -49.46 32.52 25.23
N SER A 304 -50.37 32.30 24.26
CA SER A 304 -51.42 33.24 23.86
C SER A 304 -50.89 34.61 23.39
N GLN A 305 -49.62 34.65 22.96
CA GLN A 305 -48.99 35.83 22.39
C GLN A 305 -49.51 36.07 20.96
N VAL A 306 -49.78 37.33 20.63
CA VAL A 306 -50.14 37.78 19.30
C VAL A 306 -49.12 38.83 18.84
N ILE A 307 -48.59 38.68 17.64
CA ILE A 307 -47.65 39.60 16.99
C ILE A 307 -48.33 40.09 15.70
N PRO A 308 -48.82 41.34 15.64
CA PRO A 308 -49.40 41.88 14.42
C PRO A 308 -48.32 42.17 13.37
N LEU A 309 -48.63 41.91 12.11
CA LEU A 309 -47.74 42.11 10.96
C LEU A 309 -48.34 43.15 9.99
N PHE A 310 -47.92 43.10 8.72
CA PHE A 310 -48.37 43.99 7.65
C PHE A 310 -49.75 43.58 7.08
N ARG A 311 -50.28 44.44 6.20
CA ARG A 311 -51.58 44.27 5.55
C ARG A 311 -51.55 43.24 4.41
N ILE A 312 -52.73 42.83 3.97
CA ILE A 312 -52.91 41.90 2.84
C ILE A 312 -53.01 42.70 1.54
N SER A 313 -53.82 43.76 1.53
CA SER A 313 -53.85 44.83 0.54
C SER A 313 -53.40 46.15 1.18
N GLU A 314 -52.62 46.95 0.45
CA GLU A 314 -52.31 48.33 0.84
C GLU A 314 -53.55 49.25 0.78
N THR A 315 -54.57 48.86 0.01
CA THR A 315 -55.89 49.51 -0.08
C THR A 315 -56.94 48.75 0.73
N ASP A 316 -58.17 49.28 0.82
CA ASP A 316 -59.30 48.60 1.47
C ASP A 316 -60.04 47.62 0.51
N GLU A 317 -59.30 47.03 -0.44
CA GLU A 317 -59.78 46.06 -1.43
C GLU A 317 -59.70 44.63 -0.88
N ASP A 318 -60.68 43.79 -1.23
CA ASP A 318 -60.86 42.45 -0.67
C ASP A 318 -60.05 41.39 -1.45
N LEU A 319 -58.75 41.31 -1.14
CA LEU A 319 -57.84 40.30 -1.71
C LEU A 319 -57.81 39.05 -0.82
N GLU A 320 -57.94 37.86 -1.44
CA GLU A 320 -57.87 36.58 -0.72
C GLU A 320 -56.50 36.43 -0.04
N PRO A 321 -56.42 36.24 1.28
CA PRO A 321 -55.14 36.16 1.98
C PRO A 321 -54.28 35.00 1.47
N ILE A 322 -52.97 35.21 1.37
CA ILE A 322 -52.03 34.17 0.96
C ILE A 322 -51.12 33.84 2.13
N ILE A 323 -51.24 32.61 2.63
CA ILE A 323 -50.44 32.09 3.75
C ILE A 323 -50.06 30.66 3.40
N THR A 324 -48.77 30.37 3.41
CA THR A 324 -48.24 29.02 3.20
C THR A 324 -47.00 28.77 4.06
N SER A 325 -46.64 27.51 4.24
CA SER A 325 -45.42 27.11 4.92
C SER A 325 -44.23 27.29 3.97
N PHE A 326 -43.19 28.03 4.39
CA PHE A 326 -41.95 28.14 3.61
C PHE A 326 -40.99 26.98 3.91
N ASN A 327 -40.96 26.53 5.17
CA ASN A 327 -40.29 25.29 5.58
C ASN A 327 -41.01 24.64 6.76
N GLU A 328 -40.73 23.37 7.07
CA GLU A 328 -41.35 22.64 8.19
C GLU A 328 -40.89 23.11 9.59
N GLN A 329 -39.99 24.08 9.68
CA GLN A 329 -39.15 24.31 10.86
C GLN A 329 -39.56 25.58 11.62
N SER A 330 -39.62 26.74 10.95
CA SER A 330 -39.89 28.03 11.61
C SER A 330 -40.28 29.20 10.69
N GLU A 331 -40.57 28.95 9.41
CA GLU A 331 -40.70 29.99 8.39
C GLU A 331 -42.02 29.89 7.61
N PHE A 332 -42.80 30.97 7.57
CA PHE A 332 -44.01 31.12 6.75
C PHE A 332 -43.73 32.03 5.54
N LEU A 333 -44.49 31.86 4.46
CA LEU A 333 -44.57 32.81 3.36
C LEU A 333 -45.97 33.42 3.31
N VAL A 334 -46.02 34.74 3.18
CA VAL A 334 -47.27 35.51 2.99
C VAL A 334 -47.12 36.53 1.86
N CYS A 335 -48.23 36.95 1.24
CA CYS A 335 -48.22 37.97 0.18
C CYS A 335 -48.97 39.25 0.57
N SER A 336 -48.34 40.39 0.30
CA SER A 336 -48.93 41.74 0.38
C SER A 336 -49.09 42.31 -1.02
N GLY A 337 -50.27 42.85 -1.36
CA GLY A 337 -50.61 43.36 -2.68
C GLY A 337 -51.02 44.83 -2.71
N GLY A 338 -51.11 45.37 -3.93
CA GLY A 338 -51.81 46.62 -4.20
C GLY A 338 -53.34 46.47 -4.12
N GLY A 339 -54.07 47.18 -4.99
CA GLY A 339 -55.54 47.22 -4.98
C GLY A 339 -56.24 46.35 -6.02
N SER A 340 -55.58 45.34 -6.58
CA SER A 340 -56.21 44.38 -7.49
C SER A 340 -55.37 43.11 -7.65
N TYR A 341 -55.99 42.04 -8.17
CA TYR A 341 -55.25 40.84 -8.59
C TYR A 341 -54.21 41.15 -9.69
N ASP A 342 -54.48 42.12 -10.56
CA ASP A 342 -53.55 42.55 -11.60
C ASP A 342 -52.36 43.39 -11.06
N SER A 343 -52.46 43.93 -9.85
CA SER A 343 -51.40 44.73 -9.23
C SER A 343 -50.22 43.87 -8.81
N GLY A 344 -48.99 44.41 -8.93
CA GLY A 344 -47.79 43.76 -8.40
C GLY A 344 -47.89 43.47 -6.90
N ALA A 345 -47.20 42.42 -6.45
CA ALA A 345 -47.26 41.95 -5.08
C ALA A 345 -45.89 41.58 -4.52
N MET A 346 -45.78 41.55 -3.19
CA MET A 346 -44.58 41.18 -2.44
C MET A 346 -44.84 39.89 -1.67
N ALA A 347 -44.14 38.81 -2.01
CA ALA A 347 -44.03 37.62 -1.18
C ALA A 347 -42.92 37.82 -0.14
N LEU A 348 -43.25 37.57 1.12
CA LEU A 348 -42.43 37.88 2.30
C LEU A 348 -42.27 36.63 3.17
N VAL A 349 -41.01 36.25 3.44
CA VAL A 349 -40.68 35.08 4.27
C VAL A 349 -40.47 35.52 5.72
N VAL A 350 -41.40 35.14 6.60
CA VAL A 350 -41.51 35.61 7.98
C VAL A 350 -41.24 34.46 8.96
N ASN A 351 -40.36 34.69 9.94
CA ASN A 351 -40.05 33.73 10.99
C ASN A 351 -41.10 33.71 12.12
N HIS A 352 -41.00 32.78 13.06
CA HIS A 352 -41.91 32.71 14.24
C HIS A 352 -41.84 33.91 15.21
N HIS A 353 -40.86 34.82 15.07
CA HIS A 353 -40.75 36.07 15.84
C HIS A 353 -41.39 37.27 15.13
N GLY A 354 -41.77 37.14 13.85
CA GLY A 354 -42.28 38.22 13.01
C GLY A 354 -41.24 38.93 12.13
N ASP A 355 -39.98 38.48 12.14
CA ASP A 355 -38.93 39.08 11.31
C ASP A 355 -38.97 38.55 9.86
N ILE A 356 -38.70 39.44 8.89
CA ILE A 356 -38.52 39.08 7.48
C ILE A 356 -37.06 38.69 7.26
N ILE A 357 -36.79 37.44 6.85
CA ILE A 357 -35.45 36.83 6.94
C ILE A 357 -34.81 36.43 5.59
N LYS A 358 -35.53 36.48 4.46
CA LYS A 358 -34.98 36.12 3.13
C LYS A 358 -35.15 37.21 2.06
N GLY A 359 -35.31 38.46 2.51
CA GLY A 359 -35.65 39.58 1.63
C GLY A 359 -37.10 39.52 1.12
N THR A 360 -37.38 40.31 0.09
CA THR A 360 -38.69 40.45 -0.53
C THR A 360 -38.66 39.87 -1.94
N ILE A 361 -39.66 39.06 -2.27
CA ILE A 361 -39.79 38.44 -3.59
C ILE A 361 -40.91 39.16 -4.34
N VAL A 362 -40.56 39.88 -5.41
CA VAL A 362 -41.51 40.69 -6.18
C VAL A 362 -42.20 39.82 -7.22
N LEU A 363 -43.53 39.73 -7.12
CA LEU A 363 -44.42 39.03 -8.03
C LEU A 363 -45.05 40.03 -9.02
N LYS A 364 -45.26 39.61 -10.27
CA LYS A 364 -45.90 40.46 -11.31
C LYS A 364 -47.31 40.92 -10.94
N ASN A 365 -48.06 40.04 -10.29
CA ASN A 365 -49.49 40.15 -9.99
C ASN A 365 -49.72 39.61 -8.57
N TYR A 366 -50.86 39.93 -7.96
CA TYR A 366 -51.24 39.34 -6.67
C TYR A 366 -51.72 37.91 -6.91
N PRO A 367 -51.09 36.89 -6.31
CA PRO A 367 -51.37 35.50 -6.65
C PRO A 367 -52.66 35.01 -5.99
N ARG A 368 -53.36 34.06 -6.63
CA ARG A 368 -54.52 33.39 -6.01
C ARG A 368 -54.10 32.21 -5.13
N ASN A 369 -53.01 31.55 -5.49
CA ASN A 369 -52.36 30.49 -4.71
C ASN A 369 -50.83 30.59 -4.85
N VAL A 370 -50.11 30.16 -3.82
CA VAL A 370 -48.65 30.10 -3.80
C VAL A 370 -48.18 28.80 -3.16
N ILE A 371 -47.40 28.02 -3.90
CA ILE A 371 -46.77 26.79 -3.43
C ILE A 371 -45.26 27.05 -3.30
N VAL A 372 -44.68 26.63 -2.17
CA VAL A 372 -43.23 26.63 -1.96
C VAL A 372 -42.71 25.22 -2.21
N GLU A 373 -41.92 25.06 -3.27
CA GLU A 373 -41.18 23.85 -3.59
C GLU A 373 -39.68 24.22 -3.62
N PHE A 374 -39.11 24.43 -2.43
CA PHE A 374 -37.80 25.05 -2.27
C PHE A 374 -36.72 24.34 -3.14
N PRO A 375 -35.97 25.07 -4.00
CA PRO A 375 -35.71 26.51 -3.98
C PRO A 375 -36.66 27.37 -4.86
N TYR A 376 -37.85 26.88 -5.21
CA TYR A 376 -38.81 27.55 -6.09
C TYR A 376 -40.06 28.02 -5.35
N ILE A 377 -40.64 29.12 -5.83
CA ILE A 377 -41.97 29.60 -5.47
C ILE A 377 -42.82 29.60 -6.73
N ILE A 378 -43.95 28.91 -6.69
CA ILE A 378 -44.87 28.72 -7.82
C ILE A 378 -46.14 29.49 -7.48
N ALA A 379 -46.52 30.43 -8.34
CA ALA A 379 -47.61 31.38 -8.09
C ALA A 379 -48.67 31.34 -9.21
N GLU A 380 -49.94 31.28 -8.84
CA GLU A 380 -51.09 31.43 -9.75
C GLU A 380 -51.29 32.92 -10.06
N SER A 381 -50.73 33.37 -11.18
CA SER A 381 -50.69 34.77 -11.66
C SER A 381 -51.81 35.05 -12.68
N ALA A 382 -52.54 36.15 -12.49
CA ALA A 382 -53.46 36.71 -13.48
C ALA A 382 -54.46 35.72 -14.12
N PHE A 383 -54.91 34.70 -13.34
CA PHE A 383 -55.83 33.61 -13.72
C PHE A 383 -55.32 32.66 -14.82
N GLN A 384 -54.64 33.16 -15.85
CA GLN A 384 -54.25 32.40 -17.04
C GLN A 384 -52.78 31.98 -17.06
N SER A 385 -52.04 32.20 -15.96
CA SER A 385 -50.62 31.89 -15.89
C SER A 385 -50.16 31.34 -14.54
N VAL A 386 -49.16 30.47 -14.60
CA VAL A 386 -48.40 30.00 -13.44
C VAL A 386 -46.97 30.46 -13.60
N ASP A 387 -46.55 31.36 -12.72
CA ASP A 387 -45.21 31.94 -12.71
C ASP A 387 -44.33 31.25 -11.66
N ILE A 388 -43.09 30.96 -12.04
CA ILE A 388 -42.12 30.26 -11.19
C ILE A 388 -40.95 31.20 -10.88
N TYR A 389 -40.74 31.48 -9.60
CA TYR A 389 -39.74 32.41 -9.08
C TYR A 389 -38.66 31.67 -8.29
N SER A 390 -37.46 32.24 -8.25
CA SER A 390 -36.41 31.82 -7.30
C SER A 390 -36.78 32.22 -5.87
N ALA A 391 -36.71 31.27 -4.93
CA ALA A 391 -36.85 31.49 -3.49
C ALA A 391 -35.51 31.82 -2.79
N LEU A 392 -34.42 31.90 -3.55
CA LEU A 392 -33.07 32.17 -3.04
C LEU A 392 -32.82 33.68 -2.91
N PRO A 393 -32.03 34.13 -1.92
CA PRO A 393 -31.68 35.55 -1.80
C PRO A 393 -30.81 35.99 -2.98
N SER A 394 -31.34 36.85 -3.85
CA SER A 394 -30.63 37.51 -4.94
C SER A 394 -30.97 39.00 -4.96
N GLU A 395 -30.09 39.85 -5.46
CA GLU A 395 -30.31 41.32 -5.51
C GLU A 395 -31.54 41.73 -6.36
N LYS A 396 -32.03 40.81 -7.21
CA LYS A 396 -33.27 40.94 -7.98
C LYS A 396 -34.03 39.62 -7.91
N SER A 397 -35.33 39.66 -7.62
CA SER A 397 -36.21 38.50 -7.75
C SER A 397 -36.29 38.10 -9.22
N GLN A 398 -35.83 36.89 -9.55
CA GLN A 398 -35.84 36.41 -10.93
C GLN A 398 -37.05 35.48 -11.15
N LEU A 399 -37.92 35.88 -12.08
CA LEU A 399 -38.84 34.96 -12.73
C LEU A 399 -38.01 33.98 -13.57
N LEU A 400 -38.14 32.69 -13.29
CA LEU A 400 -37.40 31.62 -13.96
C LEU A 400 -38.20 30.98 -15.10
N GLN A 401 -39.53 30.94 -14.99
CA GLN A 401 -40.41 30.32 -15.97
C GLN A 401 -41.83 30.87 -15.85
N SER A 402 -42.57 30.83 -16.95
CA SER A 402 -44.01 31.12 -16.99
C SER A 402 -44.72 30.09 -17.85
N ILE A 403 -45.81 29.54 -17.33
CA ILE A 403 -46.72 28.62 -18.00
C ILE A 403 -48.01 29.40 -18.26
N THR A 404 -48.51 29.39 -19.48
CA THR A 404 -49.67 30.21 -19.89
C THR A 404 -50.70 29.39 -20.66
N THR A 405 -51.97 29.72 -20.46
CA THR A 405 -53.10 29.15 -21.21
C THR A 405 -53.84 30.24 -21.98
N SER A 406 -54.49 29.87 -23.09
CA SER A 406 -55.09 30.83 -24.04
C SER A 406 -56.61 31.02 -23.86
N GLY A 407 -57.16 30.79 -22.66
CA GLY A 407 -58.59 30.99 -22.39
C GLY A 407 -59.22 30.34 -21.15
N SER A 408 -58.45 29.70 -20.27
CA SER A 408 -58.95 29.00 -19.06
C SER A 408 -58.29 29.50 -17.78
N ASP A 409 -58.93 29.32 -16.62
CA ASP A 409 -58.32 29.57 -15.30
C ASP A 409 -57.36 28.40 -14.98
N LEU A 410 -56.08 28.71 -14.73
CA LEU A 410 -55.00 27.74 -14.55
C LEU A 410 -54.61 27.66 -13.07
N LYS A 411 -54.91 26.53 -12.43
CA LYS A 411 -54.74 26.35 -10.99
C LYS A 411 -53.56 25.48 -10.65
N ILE A 412 -53.04 25.69 -9.43
CA ILE A 412 -51.99 24.87 -8.83
C ILE A 412 -52.46 24.23 -7.52
N SER A 413 -52.08 22.98 -7.29
CA SER A 413 -52.15 22.33 -5.98
C SER A 413 -50.91 21.48 -5.72
N LYS A 414 -50.64 21.23 -4.44
CA LYS A 414 -49.61 20.29 -3.98
C LYS A 414 -50.32 19.18 -3.21
N SER A 415 -50.34 18.00 -3.81
CA SER A 415 -51.02 16.81 -3.31
C SER A 415 -50.18 16.09 -2.26
N ASP A 416 -50.84 15.43 -1.29
CA ASP A 416 -50.20 14.49 -0.37
C ASP A 416 -49.63 13.24 -1.10
N ASN A 417 -50.15 12.92 -2.29
CA ASN A 417 -49.68 11.82 -3.13
C ASN A 417 -48.51 12.24 -4.03
N VAL A 418 -47.57 11.32 -4.24
CA VAL A 418 -46.40 11.52 -5.11
C VAL A 418 -46.60 10.73 -6.40
N PHE A 419 -46.94 11.43 -7.47
CA PHE A 419 -47.11 10.84 -8.79
C PHE A 419 -45.77 10.45 -9.39
N THR A 420 -45.74 9.32 -10.09
CA THR A 420 -44.60 8.93 -10.93
C THR A 420 -44.95 9.24 -12.38
N ASN A 421 -44.16 10.08 -13.04
CA ASN A 421 -44.42 10.45 -14.43
C ASN A 421 -44.05 9.31 -15.38
N THR A 422 -45.06 8.72 -16.04
CA THR A 422 -44.88 7.66 -17.05
C THR A 422 -44.90 8.17 -18.49
N ASN A 423 -45.37 9.40 -18.71
CA ASN A 423 -45.79 9.87 -20.04
C ASN A 423 -44.69 10.62 -20.80
N ASN A 424 -43.45 10.57 -20.31
CA ASN A 424 -42.30 11.13 -21.01
C ASN A 424 -41.89 10.29 -22.22
N SER A 425 -41.46 10.98 -23.28
CA SER A 425 -40.92 10.32 -24.47
C SER A 425 -39.66 9.53 -24.13
N GLU A 426 -39.48 8.38 -24.78
CA GLU A 426 -38.25 7.60 -24.67
C GLU A 426 -37.02 8.43 -25.05
N GLU A 427 -37.14 9.35 -26.01
CA GLU A 427 -36.09 10.32 -26.35
C GLU A 427 -35.65 11.21 -25.18
N PHE A 428 -36.54 11.55 -24.24
CA PHE A 428 -36.20 12.37 -23.07
C PHE A 428 -35.38 11.55 -22.06
N LYS A 429 -35.83 10.32 -21.78
CA LYS A 429 -35.11 9.36 -20.93
C LYS A 429 -33.74 9.05 -21.52
N GLU A 430 -33.69 8.77 -22.82
CA GLU A 430 -32.45 8.46 -23.54
C GLU A 430 -31.44 9.62 -23.45
N LYS A 431 -31.87 10.89 -23.53
CA LYS A 431 -30.97 12.05 -23.31
C LYS A 431 -30.34 12.08 -21.92
N ILE A 432 -31.07 11.67 -20.88
CA ILE A 432 -30.57 11.58 -19.50
C ILE A 432 -29.58 10.41 -19.37
N PHE A 433 -29.98 9.23 -19.86
CA PHE A 433 -29.17 8.01 -19.76
C PHE A 433 -27.89 8.13 -20.59
N ASN A 434 -27.98 8.70 -21.81
CA ASN A 434 -26.83 9.05 -22.64
C ASN A 434 -25.89 10.02 -21.90
N LYS A 435 -26.39 11.01 -21.13
CA LYS A 435 -25.53 11.92 -20.36
C LYS A 435 -24.87 11.25 -19.14
N LEU A 436 -25.62 10.43 -18.39
CA LEU A 436 -25.22 9.90 -17.08
C LEU A 436 -24.62 8.49 -17.07
N ARG A 437 -24.70 7.71 -18.17
CA ARG A 437 -23.97 6.42 -18.22
C ARG A 437 -22.46 6.65 -18.17
N LEU A 438 -21.75 5.72 -17.54
CA LEU A 438 -20.30 5.65 -17.61
C LEU A 438 -19.87 4.84 -18.85
N GLU A 439 -18.84 5.32 -19.54
CA GLU A 439 -18.25 4.70 -20.72
C GLU A 439 -16.71 4.84 -20.68
N PRO A 440 -15.94 3.86 -21.18
CA PRO A 440 -14.48 3.92 -21.06
C PRO A 440 -13.88 4.92 -22.06
N LEU A 441 -13.00 5.80 -21.58
CA LEU A 441 -12.26 6.75 -22.42
C LEU A 441 -11.27 6.05 -23.37
N THR A 442 -10.83 4.85 -23.01
CA THR A 442 -9.95 4.01 -23.84
C THR A 442 -10.76 2.97 -24.59
N HIS A 443 -10.69 2.97 -25.92
CA HIS A 443 -11.41 2.03 -26.80
C HIS A 443 -11.15 0.57 -26.41
N SER A 444 -12.14 -0.03 -25.75
CA SER A 444 -12.18 -1.39 -25.21
C SER A 444 -13.59 -1.91 -25.47
N ASP A 445 -13.75 -3.16 -25.93
CA ASP A 445 -15.07 -3.70 -26.32
C ASP A 445 -15.87 -4.12 -25.07
N ASN A 446 -16.32 -3.11 -24.33
CA ASN A 446 -16.90 -3.21 -22.99
C ASN A 446 -18.44 -3.08 -22.98
N LYS A 447 -19.10 -3.47 -24.08
CA LYS A 447 -20.56 -3.32 -24.30
C LYS A 447 -21.40 -3.79 -23.11
N PHE A 448 -21.12 -4.98 -22.58
CA PHE A 448 -21.86 -5.53 -21.42
C PHE A 448 -21.80 -4.64 -20.17
N ARG A 449 -20.67 -3.98 -19.92
CA ARG A 449 -20.57 -3.03 -18.80
C ARG A 449 -21.29 -1.72 -19.13
N ILE A 450 -21.17 -1.21 -20.35
CA ILE A 450 -21.90 0.01 -20.77
C ILE A 450 -23.43 -0.20 -20.68
N GLU A 451 -23.93 -1.35 -21.12
CA GLU A 451 -25.34 -1.77 -20.97
C GLU A 451 -25.75 -1.83 -19.50
N ARG A 452 -24.90 -2.39 -18.62
CA ARG A 452 -25.13 -2.42 -17.17
C ARG A 452 -25.14 -1.04 -16.52
N GLU A 453 -24.23 -0.14 -16.91
CA GLU A 453 -24.22 1.25 -16.40
C GLU A 453 -25.46 2.01 -16.89
N CYS A 454 -25.92 1.76 -18.13
CA CYS A 454 -27.17 2.30 -18.67
C CYS A 454 -28.38 1.83 -17.86
N ALA A 455 -28.53 0.52 -17.68
CA ALA A 455 -29.58 -0.09 -16.85
C ALA A 455 -29.52 0.39 -15.38
N PHE A 456 -28.33 0.61 -14.83
CA PHE A 456 -28.18 1.13 -13.46
C PHE A 456 -28.69 2.58 -13.30
N VAL A 457 -28.47 3.43 -14.31
CA VAL A 457 -29.04 4.79 -14.33
C VAL A 457 -30.56 4.73 -14.51
N GLU A 458 -31.05 3.88 -15.41
CA GLU A 458 -32.47 3.65 -15.69
C GLU A 458 -33.23 3.14 -14.45
N GLU A 459 -32.75 2.08 -13.80
CA GLU A 459 -33.30 1.56 -12.53
C GLU A 459 -33.24 2.57 -11.37
N SER A 460 -32.33 3.55 -11.45
CA SER A 460 -32.19 4.59 -10.41
C SER A 460 -33.07 5.80 -10.66
N TYR A 461 -33.56 6.02 -11.88
CA TYR A 461 -34.28 7.22 -12.29
C TYR A 461 -35.80 7.04 -12.19
N GLU A 462 -36.41 7.77 -11.26
CA GLU A 462 -37.88 7.85 -11.14
C GLU A 462 -38.30 9.32 -11.10
N GLU A 463 -39.03 9.77 -12.12
CA GLU A 463 -39.59 11.11 -12.15
C GLU A 463 -40.77 11.22 -11.20
N LYS A 464 -40.59 11.93 -10.10
CA LYS A 464 -41.60 12.08 -9.06
C LYS A 464 -41.95 13.54 -8.81
N THR A 465 -43.25 13.83 -8.70
CA THR A 465 -43.74 15.14 -8.30
C THR A 465 -45.05 15.03 -7.50
N SER A 466 -45.26 15.99 -6.60
CA SER A 466 -46.54 16.22 -5.89
C SER A 466 -47.29 17.44 -6.44
N LEU A 467 -46.71 18.12 -7.44
CA LEU A 467 -47.22 19.38 -7.98
C LEU A 467 -48.16 19.11 -9.15
N ILE A 468 -49.39 19.60 -9.02
CA ILE A 468 -50.44 19.49 -10.01
C ILE A 468 -50.75 20.88 -10.57
N VAL A 469 -50.85 20.97 -11.89
CA VAL A 469 -51.38 22.11 -12.64
C VAL A 469 -52.66 21.64 -13.34
N TYR A 470 -53.80 22.27 -13.07
CA TYR A 470 -55.09 21.81 -13.58
C TYR A 470 -56.00 22.96 -14.01
N ASN A 471 -56.88 22.68 -14.96
CA ASN A 471 -57.89 23.59 -15.48
C ASN A 471 -59.06 22.78 -16.06
N ASN A 472 -59.91 23.40 -16.88
CA ASN A 472 -61.01 22.71 -17.59
C ASN A 472 -60.56 21.99 -18.89
N LEU A 473 -59.27 22.00 -19.23
CA LEU A 473 -58.68 21.23 -20.33
C LEU A 473 -58.04 19.92 -19.84
N GLY A 474 -57.62 19.86 -18.58
CA GLY A 474 -57.00 18.66 -18.03
C GLY A 474 -56.35 18.85 -16.66
N ILE A 475 -55.75 17.75 -16.21
CA ILE A 475 -54.85 17.67 -15.07
C ILE A 475 -53.46 17.33 -15.62
N HIS A 476 -52.47 18.11 -15.24
CA HIS A 476 -51.08 17.92 -15.64
C HIS A 476 -50.16 17.95 -14.40
N LEU A 477 -49.08 17.18 -14.46
CA LEU A 477 -48.01 17.15 -13.48
C LEU A 477 -46.95 18.20 -13.83
N LEU A 478 -46.51 18.96 -12.83
CA LEU A 478 -45.37 19.86 -12.96
C LEU A 478 -44.12 19.16 -12.44
N VAL A 479 -43.29 18.67 -13.36
CA VAL A 479 -42.14 17.80 -13.06
C VAL A 479 -40.85 18.63 -13.07
N PRO A 480 -40.02 18.59 -12.01
CA PRO A 480 -38.75 19.31 -12.00
C PRO A 480 -37.75 18.71 -12.99
N THR A 481 -37.12 19.55 -13.81
CA THR A 481 -36.12 19.13 -14.81
C THR A 481 -34.83 18.66 -14.10
N PRO A 482 -34.31 17.46 -14.40
CA PRO A 482 -33.05 16.96 -13.86
C PRO A 482 -31.89 17.94 -14.05
N MET A 483 -31.02 18.06 -13.05
CA MET A 483 -29.91 19.02 -13.06
C MET A 483 -28.93 18.73 -14.21
N VAL A 484 -28.71 17.47 -14.57
CA VAL A 484 -27.85 17.07 -15.70
C VAL A 484 -28.29 17.64 -17.05
N LEU A 485 -29.59 17.96 -17.21
CA LEU A 485 -30.13 18.59 -18.42
C LEU A 485 -30.04 20.13 -18.38
N ARG A 486 -29.96 20.72 -17.18
CA ARG A 486 -29.80 22.18 -17.02
C ARG A 486 -28.39 22.65 -17.35
N PHE A 487 -27.37 21.83 -17.06
CA PHE A 487 -25.97 22.14 -17.36
C PHE A 487 -25.53 21.52 -18.70
N THR A 488 -25.65 22.32 -19.76
CA THR A 488 -25.25 21.99 -21.14
C THR A 488 -24.25 22.99 -21.74
N SER A 489 -24.22 24.21 -21.22
CA SER A 489 -23.20 25.24 -21.43
C SER A 489 -21.86 24.81 -20.85
N CYS A 490 -20.76 25.20 -21.53
CA CYS A 490 -19.41 25.10 -21.00
C CYS A 490 -18.85 26.49 -20.65
N GLU A 491 -19.68 27.37 -20.10
CA GLU A 491 -19.32 28.75 -19.77
C GLU A 491 -18.69 28.86 -18.38
N GLU A 492 -17.92 29.93 -18.14
CA GLU A 492 -17.29 30.17 -16.84
C GLU A 492 -18.34 30.50 -15.74
N SER A 493 -19.43 31.17 -16.14
CA SER A 493 -20.62 31.46 -15.33
C SER A 493 -21.22 30.22 -14.65
N GLU A 494 -21.06 29.04 -15.24
CA GLU A 494 -21.60 27.79 -14.69
C GLU A 494 -20.80 27.26 -13.50
N ILE A 495 -19.56 27.70 -13.29
CA ILE A 495 -18.72 27.25 -12.17
C ILE A 495 -19.41 27.59 -10.84
N ASP A 496 -19.83 28.84 -10.66
CA ASP A 496 -20.53 29.30 -9.46
C ASP A 496 -21.93 28.66 -9.32
N ASN A 497 -22.65 28.51 -10.44
CA ASN A 497 -23.98 27.87 -10.46
C ASN A 497 -23.91 26.41 -9.97
N ILE A 498 -22.93 25.64 -10.47
CA ILE A 498 -22.72 24.24 -10.12
C ILE A 498 -22.25 24.12 -8.67
N GLU A 499 -21.31 24.98 -8.22
CA GLU A 499 -20.89 25.00 -6.82
C GLU A 499 -22.06 25.25 -5.86
N ASP A 500 -22.93 26.20 -6.16
CA ASP A 500 -24.11 26.48 -5.34
C ASP A 500 -25.13 25.32 -5.34
N GLN A 501 -25.32 24.62 -6.46
CA GLN A 501 -26.13 23.38 -6.45
C GLN A 501 -25.48 22.28 -5.60
N LEU A 502 -24.18 22.02 -5.75
CA LEU A 502 -23.47 21.01 -4.95
C LEU A 502 -23.53 21.34 -3.44
N LYS A 503 -23.43 22.63 -3.06
CA LYS A 503 -23.61 23.12 -1.68
C LYS A 503 -25.03 22.93 -1.14
N LYS A 504 -26.05 22.89 -2.00
CA LYS A 504 -27.45 22.56 -1.61
C LYS A 504 -27.63 21.04 -1.45
N LEU A 505 -27.15 20.26 -2.41
CA LEU A 505 -27.23 18.79 -2.37
C LEU A 505 -26.52 18.23 -1.12
N ALA A 506 -25.38 18.81 -0.73
CA ALA A 506 -24.66 18.43 0.48
C ALA A 506 -25.44 18.65 1.82
N LYS A 507 -26.61 19.31 1.80
CA LYS A 507 -27.48 19.53 2.96
C LYS A 507 -28.70 18.60 3.01
N LYS A 508 -28.88 17.73 2.01
CA LYS A 508 -30.04 16.86 1.83
C LYS A 508 -29.61 15.39 1.87
N ASP A 509 -30.48 14.51 2.38
CA ASP A 509 -30.34 13.07 2.15
C ASP A 509 -30.65 12.77 0.67
N LEU A 510 -29.62 12.41 -0.10
CA LEU A 510 -29.71 12.25 -1.56
C LEU A 510 -30.23 10.87 -1.95
N THR A 511 -31.13 10.83 -2.93
CA THR A 511 -31.56 9.61 -3.63
C THR A 511 -30.40 8.98 -4.43
N LYS A 512 -30.58 7.74 -4.91
CA LYS A 512 -29.59 7.09 -5.79
C LYS A 512 -29.29 7.93 -7.04
N PHE A 513 -30.32 8.48 -7.69
CA PHE A 513 -30.17 9.32 -8.87
C PHE A 513 -29.44 10.64 -8.57
N GLU A 514 -29.81 11.35 -7.49
CA GLU A 514 -29.14 12.59 -7.10
C GLU A 514 -27.64 12.38 -6.78
N HIS A 515 -27.26 11.19 -6.27
CA HIS A 515 -25.84 10.84 -6.13
C HIS A 515 -25.11 10.70 -7.48
N ILE A 516 -25.77 10.20 -8.52
CA ILE A 516 -25.22 10.09 -9.88
C ILE A 516 -25.09 11.49 -10.50
N GLU A 517 -26.14 12.32 -10.39
CA GLU A 517 -26.09 13.72 -10.83
C GLU A 517 -25.01 14.52 -10.10
N ALA A 518 -24.87 14.38 -8.78
CA ALA A 518 -23.83 15.05 -8.02
C ALA A 518 -22.42 14.68 -8.51
N LYS A 519 -22.17 13.41 -8.84
CA LYS A 519 -20.90 12.96 -9.43
C LYS A 519 -20.66 13.57 -10.82
N TYR A 520 -21.69 13.62 -11.67
CA TYR A 520 -21.60 14.27 -12.98
C TYR A 520 -21.26 15.76 -12.83
N LEU A 521 -21.95 16.46 -11.94
CA LEU A 521 -21.72 17.88 -11.66
C LEU A 521 -20.34 18.16 -11.06
N MET A 522 -19.86 17.32 -10.12
CA MET A 522 -18.49 17.39 -9.61
C MET A 522 -17.46 17.22 -10.73
N SER A 523 -17.71 16.28 -11.66
CA SER A 523 -16.82 16.03 -12.81
C SER A 523 -16.81 17.24 -13.76
N LEU A 524 -17.99 17.76 -14.11
CA LEU A 524 -18.15 18.95 -14.94
C LEU A 524 -17.49 20.19 -14.33
N LEU A 525 -17.69 20.44 -13.03
CA LEU A 525 -17.06 21.55 -12.30
C LEU A 525 -15.53 21.49 -12.40
N LEU A 526 -14.94 20.31 -12.15
CA LEU A 526 -13.50 20.11 -12.26
C LEU A 526 -12.99 20.31 -13.70
N PHE A 527 -13.76 19.92 -14.72
CA PHE A 527 -13.43 20.18 -16.12
C PHE A 527 -13.51 21.67 -16.47
N LEU A 528 -14.55 22.38 -16.02
CA LEU A 528 -14.72 23.82 -16.27
C LEU A 528 -13.64 24.67 -15.58
N MET A 529 -13.32 24.37 -14.32
CA MET A 529 -12.18 25.00 -13.63
C MET A 529 -10.86 24.77 -14.37
N THR A 530 -10.64 23.57 -14.90
CA THR A 530 -9.44 23.24 -15.68
C THR A 530 -9.42 23.97 -17.05
N LEU A 531 -10.59 24.17 -17.65
CA LEU A 531 -10.76 24.84 -18.95
C LEU A 531 -10.56 26.35 -18.85
N HIS A 532 -11.23 27.00 -17.91
CA HIS A 532 -11.38 28.47 -17.88
C HIS A 532 -10.31 29.19 -17.07
N TYR A 533 -9.81 28.61 -15.97
CA TYR A 533 -8.78 29.30 -15.18
C TYR A 533 -7.46 29.41 -15.97
N ASP A 534 -6.83 30.59 -15.95
CA ASP A 534 -5.58 30.87 -16.66
C ASP A 534 -4.46 29.89 -16.26
N HIS A 535 -4.34 29.65 -14.94
CA HIS A 535 -3.38 28.74 -14.35
C HIS A 535 -4.08 27.62 -13.56
N ILE A 536 -3.53 26.42 -13.64
CA ILE A 536 -3.98 25.28 -12.82
C ILE A 536 -3.17 25.34 -11.53
N GLU A 537 -3.71 26.03 -10.53
CA GLU A 537 -3.06 26.25 -9.23
C GLU A 537 -3.24 25.07 -8.25
N ASP A 538 -2.56 25.15 -7.09
CA ASP A 538 -2.68 24.18 -6.01
C ASP A 538 -4.15 23.99 -5.55
N GLU A 539 -5.01 25.02 -5.63
CA GLU A 539 -6.43 24.91 -5.25
C GLU A 539 -7.23 23.99 -6.19
N VAL A 540 -7.02 24.10 -7.52
CA VAL A 540 -7.69 23.25 -8.50
C VAL A 540 -7.29 21.79 -8.30
N MET A 541 -5.99 21.55 -8.12
CA MET A 541 -5.44 20.22 -7.83
C MET A 541 -5.93 19.66 -6.49
N LYS A 542 -6.12 20.53 -5.50
CA LYS A 542 -6.71 20.14 -4.22
C LYS A 542 -8.17 19.74 -4.38
N LYS A 543 -9.01 20.48 -5.13
CA LYS A 543 -10.41 20.07 -5.41
C LYS A 543 -10.47 18.71 -6.12
N TRP A 544 -9.56 18.44 -7.07
CA TRP A 544 -9.42 17.11 -7.68
C TRP A 544 -9.12 16.01 -6.65
N CYS A 545 -8.24 16.27 -5.67
CA CYS A 545 -7.98 15.35 -4.57
C CYS A 545 -9.19 15.23 -3.62
N ASP A 546 -9.88 16.34 -3.33
CA ASP A 546 -11.03 16.40 -2.44
C ASP A 546 -12.25 15.66 -3.00
N PHE A 547 -12.41 15.57 -4.32
CA PHE A 547 -13.47 14.78 -4.98
C PHE A 547 -13.04 13.36 -5.44
N SER A 548 -11.80 12.93 -5.18
CA SER A 548 -11.27 11.63 -5.65
C SER A 548 -12.01 10.36 -5.17
N ASP A 549 -12.90 10.46 -4.18
CA ASP A 549 -13.80 9.39 -3.72
C ASP A 549 -15.17 9.37 -4.44
N LYS A 550 -15.40 10.33 -5.34
CA LYS A 550 -16.64 10.53 -6.11
C LYS A 550 -16.38 10.61 -7.62
N VAL A 551 -15.26 11.20 -8.02
CA VAL A 551 -14.80 11.41 -9.40
C VAL A 551 -13.47 10.70 -9.60
N ASP A 552 -13.33 10.00 -10.74
CA ASP A 552 -12.09 9.30 -11.07
C ASP A 552 -10.96 10.29 -11.44
N ILE A 553 -9.99 10.45 -10.54
CA ILE A 553 -8.85 11.34 -10.72
C ILE A 553 -7.94 10.94 -11.89
N ARG A 554 -8.04 9.70 -12.39
CA ARG A 554 -7.29 9.26 -13.58
C ARG A 554 -7.72 10.00 -14.85
N ILE A 555 -8.95 10.54 -14.88
CA ILE A 555 -9.41 11.40 -15.99
C ILE A 555 -8.52 12.64 -16.10
N LEU A 556 -8.09 13.23 -14.98
CA LEU A 556 -7.14 14.34 -14.98
C LEU A 556 -5.80 13.94 -15.60
N PHE A 557 -5.26 12.79 -15.21
CA PHE A 557 -3.99 12.28 -15.75
C PHE A 557 -4.07 12.06 -17.26
N TYR A 558 -5.20 11.53 -17.73
CA TYR A 558 -5.51 11.36 -19.15
C TYR A 558 -5.61 12.70 -19.90
N MET A 559 -6.24 13.72 -19.31
CA MET A 559 -6.28 15.09 -19.83
C MET A 559 -4.90 15.76 -19.90
N PHE A 560 -3.98 15.43 -18.99
CA PHE A 560 -2.58 15.85 -19.06
C PHE A 560 -1.74 15.04 -20.07
N GLY A 561 -2.29 13.97 -20.67
CA GLY A 561 -1.57 13.08 -21.57
C GLY A 561 -0.59 12.13 -20.87
N TRP A 562 -0.75 11.91 -19.56
CA TRP A 562 0.06 10.94 -18.80
C TRP A 562 -0.41 9.50 -19.04
N LYS A 563 0.49 8.54 -18.84
CA LYS A 563 0.19 7.11 -18.99
C LYS A 563 -0.59 6.61 -17.79
N VAL A 564 -1.79 6.10 -18.03
CA VAL A 564 -2.65 5.48 -17.00
C VAL A 564 -2.61 3.95 -17.16
N TYR A 565 -2.65 3.24 -16.02
CA TYR A 565 -2.37 1.80 -15.94
C TYR A 565 -3.63 0.91 -15.87
N SER A 566 -4.80 1.52 -15.95
CA SER A 566 -6.12 0.92 -15.78
C SER A 566 -7.13 1.56 -16.75
N GLU A 567 -8.26 0.91 -17.01
CA GLU A 567 -9.37 1.55 -17.71
C GLU A 567 -9.90 2.76 -16.93
N ILE A 568 -10.24 3.83 -17.66
CA ILE A 568 -10.79 5.07 -17.10
C ILE A 568 -12.22 5.22 -17.58
N TRP A 569 -13.15 5.38 -16.65
CA TRP A 569 -14.58 5.44 -16.94
C TRP A 569 -15.11 6.85 -16.68
N CYS A 570 -15.69 7.48 -17.70
CA CYS A 570 -16.19 8.85 -17.65
C CYS A 570 -17.68 8.88 -18.03
N PHE A 571 -18.40 9.89 -17.55
CA PHE A 571 -19.77 10.15 -17.99
C PHE A 571 -19.79 10.44 -19.49
N HIS A 572 -20.60 9.71 -20.28
CA HIS A 572 -20.65 9.87 -21.74
C HIS A 572 -20.95 11.31 -22.16
N GLY A 573 -21.83 12.01 -21.44
CA GLY A 573 -22.13 13.43 -21.67
C GLY A 573 -20.94 14.39 -21.51
N LEU A 574 -19.84 13.96 -20.89
CA LEU A 574 -18.63 14.75 -20.64
C LEU A 574 -17.42 14.32 -21.50
N ILE A 575 -17.48 13.20 -22.23
CA ILE A 575 -16.34 12.68 -23.02
C ILE A 575 -15.82 13.72 -24.02
N ASN A 576 -16.70 14.43 -24.70
CA ASN A 576 -16.31 15.49 -25.66
C ASN A 576 -15.51 16.61 -24.96
N ILE A 577 -15.88 16.99 -23.74
CA ILE A 577 -15.14 18.00 -22.95
C ILE A 577 -13.75 17.46 -22.57
N VAL A 578 -13.66 16.20 -22.15
CA VAL A 578 -12.39 15.53 -21.80
C VAL A 578 -11.43 15.45 -22.99
N GLU A 579 -11.89 15.01 -24.17
CA GLU A 579 -11.05 14.95 -25.38
C GLU A 579 -10.62 16.34 -25.86
N ARG A 580 -11.50 17.35 -25.78
CA ARG A 580 -11.14 18.74 -26.07
C ARG A 580 -10.07 19.25 -25.10
N LEU A 581 -10.23 19.02 -23.79
CA LEU A 581 -9.25 19.39 -22.77
C LEU A 581 -7.88 18.72 -22.99
N LYS A 582 -7.87 17.42 -23.31
CA LYS A 582 -6.66 16.66 -23.64
C LYS A 582 -5.89 17.24 -24.83
N SER A 583 -6.59 17.81 -25.81
CA SER A 583 -5.95 18.46 -26.98
C SER A 583 -5.18 19.74 -26.64
N LEU A 584 -5.48 20.40 -25.52
CA LEU A 584 -4.97 21.74 -25.16
C LEU A 584 -3.57 21.76 -24.51
N LYS A 585 -2.91 20.60 -24.32
CA LYS A 585 -1.59 20.49 -23.66
C LYS A 585 -1.54 21.23 -22.31
N LEU A 586 -2.44 20.83 -21.40
CA LEU A 586 -2.68 21.46 -20.10
C LEU A 586 -1.44 21.60 -19.20
N THR A 587 -0.37 20.84 -19.45
CA THR A 587 0.94 21.02 -18.80
C THR A 587 1.44 22.46 -18.82
N ASN A 588 1.11 23.22 -19.88
CA ASN A 588 1.52 24.61 -20.04
C ASN A 588 0.79 25.59 -19.10
N LYS A 589 -0.36 25.21 -18.53
CA LYS A 589 -1.08 25.99 -17.52
C LYS A 589 -0.55 25.78 -16.09
N CYS A 590 0.36 24.83 -15.87
CA CYS A 590 0.87 24.49 -14.55
C CYS A 590 2.22 25.19 -14.29
N GLU A 591 2.31 26.05 -13.26
CA GLU A 591 3.58 26.70 -12.91
C GLU A 591 4.65 25.68 -12.47
N ASN A 592 4.27 24.72 -11.63
CA ASN A 592 5.19 23.72 -11.08
C ASN A 592 4.51 22.36 -10.89
N ILE A 593 4.37 21.66 -12.01
CA ILE A 593 3.84 20.29 -12.12
C ILE A 593 4.46 19.30 -11.10
N LEU A 594 5.75 19.48 -10.75
CA LEU A 594 6.48 18.61 -9.83
C LEU A 594 6.06 18.83 -8.37
N LYS A 595 5.89 20.10 -7.95
CA LYS A 595 5.31 20.46 -6.65
C LYS A 595 3.87 19.96 -6.54
N MET A 596 3.08 20.14 -7.60
CA MET A 596 1.67 19.75 -7.64
C MET A 596 1.51 18.23 -7.52
N LEU A 597 2.28 17.43 -8.27
CA LEU A 597 2.30 15.97 -8.16
C LEU A 597 2.67 15.48 -6.74
N LEU A 598 3.65 16.11 -6.10
CA LEU A 598 4.04 15.80 -4.71
C LEU A 598 2.91 16.14 -3.71
N MET A 599 2.19 17.24 -3.92
CA MET A 599 1.03 17.61 -3.11
C MET A 599 -0.10 16.58 -3.28
N MET A 600 -0.47 16.24 -4.52
CA MET A 600 -1.47 15.23 -4.84
C MET A 600 -1.12 13.86 -4.23
N LYS A 601 0.14 13.40 -4.38
CA LYS A 601 0.63 12.14 -3.79
C LYS A 601 0.39 12.11 -2.27
N ASN A 602 0.67 13.22 -1.58
CA ASN A 602 0.50 13.32 -0.13
C ASN A 602 -0.98 13.34 0.29
N GLU A 603 -1.86 14.08 -0.40
CA GLU A 603 -3.29 14.12 -0.05
C GLU A 603 -3.99 12.79 -0.35
N LEU A 604 -3.72 12.16 -1.48
CA LEU A 604 -4.26 10.85 -1.84
C LEU A 604 -3.78 9.77 -0.84
N LYS A 605 -2.51 9.80 -0.42
CA LYS A 605 -2.01 8.91 0.65
C LYS A 605 -2.76 9.10 1.98
N LYS A 606 -3.09 10.33 2.37
CA LYS A 606 -3.91 10.58 3.58
C LYS A 606 -5.31 9.98 3.42
N LYS A 607 -5.97 10.22 2.29
CA LYS A 607 -7.30 9.68 1.99
C LYS A 607 -7.36 8.15 1.96
N ASN A 608 -6.33 7.49 1.44
CA ASN A 608 -6.25 6.03 1.44
C ASN A 608 -6.11 5.47 2.87
N LYS A 609 -5.28 6.10 3.72
CA LYS A 609 -5.19 5.74 5.15
C LYS A 609 -6.51 5.89 5.92
N THR A 610 -7.41 6.76 5.48
CA THR A 610 -8.76 6.90 6.02
C THR A 610 -9.80 5.95 5.39
N GLY A 611 -9.40 5.07 4.46
CA GLY A 611 -10.29 4.14 3.76
C GLY A 611 -11.29 4.80 2.81
N LEU A 612 -10.98 6.02 2.35
CA LEU A 612 -11.93 6.86 1.58
C LEU A 612 -11.76 6.72 0.05
N LEU A 613 -10.64 6.17 -0.41
CA LEU A 613 -10.35 5.96 -1.83
C LEU A 613 -10.82 4.57 -2.29
N THR A 614 -11.23 4.48 -3.56
CA THR A 614 -11.65 3.24 -4.22
C THR A 614 -10.47 2.31 -4.52
N ASN A 615 -10.78 1.08 -4.95
CA ASN A 615 -9.85 -0.05 -5.18
C ASN A 615 -8.73 0.17 -6.22
N ASP A 616 -8.55 1.39 -6.73
CA ASP A 616 -7.64 1.74 -7.83
C ASP A 616 -6.42 2.57 -7.36
N PHE A 617 -6.21 2.67 -6.05
CA PHE A 617 -5.12 3.47 -5.45
C PHE A 617 -3.74 3.14 -6.05
N ASP A 618 -3.46 1.86 -6.28
CA ASP A 618 -2.17 1.39 -6.78
C ASP A 618 -1.90 1.92 -8.19
N ASP A 619 -2.91 1.97 -9.08
CA ASP A 619 -2.76 2.46 -10.46
C ASP A 619 -2.70 4.00 -10.53
N ILE A 620 -3.37 4.67 -9.59
CA ILE A 620 -3.24 6.11 -9.36
C ILE A 620 -1.80 6.45 -8.92
N MET A 621 -1.25 5.71 -7.94
CA MET A 621 0.12 5.89 -7.47
C MET A 621 1.16 5.55 -8.54
N LYS A 622 1.00 4.46 -9.30
CA LYS A 622 1.85 4.12 -10.46
C LYS A 622 1.90 5.28 -11.47
N THR A 623 0.76 5.87 -11.82
CA THR A 623 0.70 7.00 -12.76
C THR A 623 1.47 8.21 -12.23
N ILE A 624 1.29 8.57 -10.95
CA ILE A 624 1.99 9.67 -10.29
C ILE A 624 3.49 9.40 -10.22
N ASP A 625 3.91 8.21 -9.78
CA ASP A 625 5.30 7.84 -9.56
C ASP A 625 6.12 7.80 -10.85
N ILE A 626 5.54 7.25 -11.92
CA ILE A 626 6.21 7.21 -13.23
C ILE A 626 6.29 8.61 -13.85
N THR A 627 5.28 9.45 -13.65
CA THR A 627 5.33 10.84 -14.12
C THR A 627 6.38 11.64 -13.33
N LEU A 628 6.43 11.48 -12.00
CA LEU A 628 7.48 12.04 -11.15
C LEU A 628 8.87 11.56 -11.57
N PHE A 629 9.04 10.25 -11.80
CA PHE A 629 10.30 9.66 -12.23
C PHE A 629 10.81 10.26 -13.56
N LYS A 630 9.92 10.42 -14.56
CA LYS A 630 10.26 11.00 -15.87
C LYS A 630 10.67 12.47 -15.77
N LEU A 631 9.89 13.30 -15.06
CA LEU A 631 10.25 14.70 -14.77
C LEU A 631 11.57 14.80 -13.98
N ARG A 632 11.78 13.84 -13.07
CA ARG A 632 13.04 13.45 -12.42
C ARG A 632 14.24 13.46 -13.35
N LEU A 633 14.11 12.56 -14.32
CA LEU A 633 15.09 12.18 -15.32
C LEU A 633 15.49 13.35 -16.20
N GLU A 634 14.51 14.10 -16.71
CA GLU A 634 14.72 15.27 -17.57
C GLU A 634 15.51 16.37 -16.85
N LYS A 635 15.28 16.55 -15.54
CA LYS A 635 15.98 17.56 -14.72
C LYS A 635 17.33 17.10 -14.17
N LYS A 636 17.68 15.81 -14.29
CA LYS A 636 18.89 15.20 -13.68
C LYS A 636 18.98 15.41 -12.16
N GLU A 637 17.84 15.42 -11.46
CA GLU A 637 17.80 15.42 -10.00
C GLU A 637 18.21 14.03 -9.45
N THR A 638 18.63 13.97 -8.19
CA THR A 638 18.83 12.69 -7.50
C THR A 638 17.49 11.99 -7.25
N ILE A 639 17.48 10.67 -7.43
CA ILE A 639 16.31 9.80 -7.31
C ILE A 639 16.66 8.67 -6.35
N THR A 640 15.81 8.44 -5.34
CA THR A 640 15.96 7.44 -4.28
C THR A 640 14.70 6.59 -4.16
N VAL A 641 14.77 5.40 -3.56
CA VAL A 641 13.62 4.45 -3.55
C VAL A 641 12.48 4.85 -2.62
N ASP A 642 12.75 5.59 -1.55
CA ASP A 642 11.75 6.13 -0.61
C ASP A 642 10.71 7.06 -1.27
N MET A 643 11.00 7.52 -2.48
CA MET A 643 10.15 8.39 -3.27
C MET A 643 8.93 7.72 -3.91
N PHE A 644 8.94 6.38 -4.03
CA PHE A 644 7.98 5.62 -4.85
C PHE A 644 7.29 4.50 -4.05
N GLU A 645 6.07 4.13 -4.44
CA GLU A 645 5.37 2.98 -3.86
C GLU A 645 5.88 1.67 -4.47
N ARG A 646 5.71 0.55 -3.75
CA ARG A 646 6.26 -0.76 -4.18
C ARG A 646 5.59 -1.29 -5.44
N GLU A 647 4.34 -0.92 -5.63
CA GLU A 647 3.49 -1.25 -6.77
C GLU A 647 3.97 -0.55 -8.06
N SER A 648 4.76 0.53 -7.94
CA SER A 648 5.36 1.29 -9.04
C SER A 648 6.68 0.70 -9.54
N TYR A 649 7.36 -0.12 -8.73
CA TYR A 649 8.73 -0.57 -8.97
C TYR A 649 8.93 -1.30 -10.31
N ASP A 650 8.03 -2.20 -10.69
CA ASP A 650 8.15 -2.97 -11.94
C ASP A 650 8.00 -2.11 -13.20
N GLU A 651 7.33 -0.98 -13.10
CA GLU A 651 7.22 0.00 -14.18
C GLU A 651 8.42 0.96 -14.18
N ILE A 652 8.92 1.37 -13.01
CA ILE A 652 10.18 2.15 -12.88
C ILE A 652 11.37 1.36 -13.46
N ILE A 653 11.47 0.06 -13.15
CA ILE A 653 12.50 -0.84 -13.73
C ILE A 653 12.39 -0.87 -15.26
N ARG A 654 11.18 -0.90 -15.82
CA ARG A 654 10.96 -0.90 -17.28
C ARG A 654 11.37 0.44 -17.91
N GLU A 655 11.01 1.56 -17.31
CA GLU A 655 11.42 2.90 -17.78
C GLU A 655 12.95 3.11 -17.66
N ILE A 656 13.60 2.64 -16.58
CA ILE A 656 15.07 2.65 -16.50
C ILE A 656 15.69 1.79 -17.61
N ASN A 657 15.15 0.60 -17.88
CA ASN A 657 15.67 -0.31 -18.91
C ASN A 657 15.44 0.16 -20.35
N LEU A 658 14.49 1.08 -20.59
CA LEU A 658 14.22 1.71 -21.88
C LEU A 658 15.21 2.83 -22.23
N HIS A 659 15.98 3.33 -21.26
CA HIS A 659 17.01 4.35 -21.46
C HIS A 659 18.41 3.73 -21.46
N ASP A 660 19.27 4.16 -22.40
CA ASP A 660 20.64 3.64 -22.54
C ASP A 660 21.55 3.98 -21.34
N ASP A 661 21.24 5.05 -20.58
CA ASP A 661 21.95 5.48 -19.36
C ASP A 661 21.65 4.57 -18.15
N LYS A 662 21.99 3.28 -18.23
CA LYS A 662 21.83 2.33 -17.11
C LYS A 662 22.86 2.55 -16.01
N LEU A 663 24.13 2.79 -16.37
CA LEU A 663 25.27 2.87 -15.45
C LEU A 663 25.05 3.83 -14.25
N PRO A 664 24.63 5.11 -14.44
CA PRO A 664 24.44 6.04 -13.31
C PRO A 664 23.17 5.76 -12.48
N ARG A 665 22.46 4.66 -12.72
CA ARG A 665 21.19 4.29 -12.04
C ARG A 665 21.21 2.88 -11.45
N ILE A 666 22.38 2.24 -11.43
CA ILE A 666 22.56 0.88 -10.88
C ILE A 666 22.24 0.86 -9.37
N GLU A 667 22.65 1.88 -8.62
CA GLU A 667 22.32 2.01 -7.18
C GLU A 667 20.80 1.99 -6.93
N LEU A 668 20.04 2.81 -7.67
CA LEU A 668 18.56 2.84 -7.59
C LEU A 668 17.94 1.48 -7.94
N LEU A 669 18.44 0.80 -8.98
CA LEU A 669 17.96 -0.55 -9.34
C LEU A 669 18.26 -1.59 -8.25
N ILE A 670 19.43 -1.52 -7.61
CA ILE A 670 19.82 -2.39 -6.49
C ILE A 670 18.89 -2.17 -5.30
N GLU A 671 18.63 -0.91 -4.91
CA GLU A 671 17.69 -0.59 -3.83
C GLU A 671 16.28 -1.09 -4.14
N ILE A 672 15.78 -0.90 -5.36
CA ILE A 672 14.45 -1.41 -5.77
C ILE A 672 14.41 -2.94 -5.64
N TYR A 673 15.39 -3.67 -6.18
CA TYR A 673 15.43 -5.13 -6.06
C TYR A 673 15.59 -5.60 -4.60
N LYS A 674 16.30 -4.84 -3.74
CA LYS A 674 16.46 -5.12 -2.29
C LYS A 674 15.11 -5.03 -1.56
N GLU A 675 14.26 -4.06 -1.91
CA GLU A 675 12.90 -3.88 -1.36
C GLU A 675 11.88 -4.88 -1.95
N LYS A 676 12.00 -5.27 -3.22
CA LYS A 676 11.19 -6.36 -3.81
C LYS A 676 11.55 -7.75 -3.27
N GLY A 677 12.69 -7.90 -2.59
CA GLY A 677 13.22 -9.19 -2.16
C GLY A 677 13.92 -9.99 -3.29
N GLU A 678 14.18 -9.38 -4.44
CA GLU A 678 14.78 -10.00 -5.62
C GLU A 678 16.32 -9.93 -5.59
N TYR A 679 16.93 -10.34 -4.46
CA TYR A 679 18.35 -10.17 -4.16
C TYR A 679 19.32 -10.70 -5.24
N LEU A 680 18.94 -11.76 -5.96
CA LEU A 680 19.74 -12.30 -7.08
C LEU A 680 19.89 -11.32 -8.25
N LYS A 681 18.86 -10.50 -8.54
CA LYS A 681 18.94 -9.50 -9.63
C LYS A 681 19.87 -8.35 -9.25
N ALA A 682 19.84 -7.92 -7.98
CA ALA A 682 20.79 -6.95 -7.45
C ALA A 682 22.25 -7.44 -7.54
N LEU A 683 22.51 -8.70 -7.15
CA LEU A 683 23.85 -9.31 -7.29
C LEU A 683 24.32 -9.39 -8.75
N ASN A 684 23.43 -9.76 -9.67
CA ASN A 684 23.77 -9.79 -11.10
C ASN A 684 24.14 -8.39 -11.63
N LEU A 685 23.43 -7.33 -11.23
CA LEU A 685 23.77 -5.95 -11.60
C LEU A 685 25.13 -5.51 -11.04
N LEU A 686 25.45 -5.85 -9.79
CA LEU A 686 26.77 -5.55 -9.20
C LEU A 686 27.90 -6.26 -9.96
N ARG A 687 27.67 -7.51 -10.40
CA ARG A 687 28.63 -8.25 -11.24
C ARG A 687 28.75 -7.66 -12.65
N GLU A 688 27.66 -7.20 -13.25
CA GLU A 688 27.67 -6.50 -14.56
C GLU A 688 28.37 -5.14 -14.48
N ALA A 689 28.26 -4.44 -13.34
CA ALA A 689 28.98 -3.18 -13.06
C ALA A 689 30.48 -3.36 -12.79
N GLY A 690 30.90 -4.57 -12.38
CA GLY A 690 32.28 -4.86 -11.95
C GLY A 690 32.64 -4.32 -10.56
N ASP A 691 31.66 -3.89 -9.75
CA ASP A 691 31.91 -3.42 -8.38
C ASP A 691 31.87 -4.58 -7.38
N TYR A 692 32.98 -5.31 -7.31
CA TYR A 692 33.15 -6.45 -6.41
C TYR A 692 33.20 -6.06 -4.92
N ILE A 693 33.55 -4.80 -4.60
CA ILE A 693 33.63 -4.32 -3.21
C ILE A 693 32.22 -4.14 -2.64
N SER A 694 31.33 -3.51 -3.42
CA SER A 694 29.91 -3.40 -3.09
C SER A 694 29.21 -4.76 -3.15
N LEU A 695 29.61 -5.66 -4.06
CA LEU A 695 29.10 -7.04 -4.13
C LEU A 695 29.33 -7.82 -2.84
N VAL A 696 30.57 -7.88 -2.33
CA VAL A 696 30.88 -8.58 -1.06
C VAL A 696 30.15 -7.94 0.13
N SER A 697 30.07 -6.61 0.16
CA SER A 697 29.35 -5.89 1.22
C SER A 697 27.84 -6.16 1.18
N PHE A 698 27.25 -6.26 -0.01
CA PHE A 698 25.83 -6.63 -0.21
C PHE A 698 25.54 -8.08 0.21
N ILE A 699 26.45 -9.02 -0.08
CA ILE A 699 26.36 -10.41 0.39
C ILE A 699 26.40 -10.45 1.92
N GLU A 700 27.35 -9.75 2.55
CA GLU A 700 27.48 -9.69 4.01
C GLU A 700 26.21 -9.19 4.71
N GLU A 701 25.59 -8.12 4.19
CA GLU A 701 24.35 -7.56 4.74
C GLU A 701 23.12 -8.47 4.56
N ASN A 702 23.01 -9.16 3.42
CA ASN A 702 21.76 -9.79 2.99
C ASN A 702 21.79 -11.33 2.99
N LEU A 703 22.88 -11.94 3.47
CA LEU A 703 23.13 -13.40 3.39
C LEU A 703 21.94 -14.28 3.79
N LYS A 704 21.24 -13.93 4.88
CA LYS A 704 20.07 -14.68 5.40
C LYS A 704 18.84 -14.68 4.47
N LYS A 705 18.83 -13.82 3.45
CA LYS A 705 17.74 -13.65 2.48
C LYS A 705 18.09 -14.17 1.09
N LEU A 706 19.33 -14.65 0.88
CA LEU A 706 19.76 -15.23 -0.38
C LEU A 706 19.24 -16.68 -0.50
N PRO A 707 18.85 -17.14 -1.71
CA PRO A 707 18.42 -18.53 -1.91
C PRO A 707 19.52 -19.55 -1.59
N GLU A 708 19.14 -20.69 -1.00
CA GLU A 708 20.10 -21.75 -0.65
C GLU A 708 20.93 -22.24 -1.84
N ASP A 709 20.36 -22.30 -3.05
CA ASP A 709 21.04 -22.77 -4.25
C ASP A 709 22.21 -21.84 -4.62
N TYR A 710 22.03 -20.53 -4.44
CA TYR A 710 23.11 -19.55 -4.64
C TYR A 710 24.22 -19.72 -3.59
N ILE A 711 23.85 -19.96 -2.33
CA ILE A 711 24.81 -20.18 -1.23
C ILE A 711 25.59 -21.49 -1.41
N LYS A 712 24.97 -22.54 -1.97
CA LYS A 712 25.65 -23.83 -2.21
C LYS A 712 26.54 -23.80 -3.44
N GLU A 713 26.07 -23.21 -4.55
CA GLU A 713 26.75 -23.34 -5.84
C GLU A 713 27.67 -22.15 -6.16
N ARG A 714 27.15 -20.91 -6.10
CA ARG A 714 27.76 -19.74 -6.75
C ARG A 714 28.46 -18.73 -5.84
N ILE A 715 28.09 -18.64 -4.58
CA ILE A 715 28.69 -17.66 -3.65
C ILE A 715 30.23 -17.81 -3.56
N ALA A 716 30.72 -19.06 -3.64
CA ALA A 716 32.15 -19.33 -3.64
C ALA A 716 32.87 -18.72 -4.86
N ASP A 717 32.21 -18.72 -6.02
CA ASP A 717 32.79 -18.25 -7.28
C ASP A 717 32.81 -16.71 -7.30
N ASP A 718 31.74 -16.05 -6.81
CA ASP A 718 31.66 -14.59 -6.66
C ASP A 718 32.64 -14.05 -5.58
N LEU A 719 32.84 -14.78 -4.47
CA LEU A 719 33.85 -14.47 -3.45
C LEU A 719 35.28 -14.65 -4.01
N LEU A 720 35.53 -15.69 -4.80
CA LEU A 720 36.82 -15.94 -5.45
C LEU A 720 37.15 -14.86 -6.49
N LEU A 721 36.17 -14.43 -7.30
CA LEU A 721 36.30 -13.30 -8.24
C LEU A 721 36.75 -12.02 -7.54
N THR A 722 36.24 -11.76 -6.32
CA THR A 722 36.61 -10.57 -5.55
C THR A 722 38.05 -10.65 -5.00
N LEU A 723 38.50 -11.84 -4.58
CA LEU A 723 39.87 -12.05 -4.12
C LEU A 723 40.91 -11.91 -5.25
N LYS A 724 40.54 -12.26 -6.50
CA LYS A 724 41.43 -12.21 -7.68
C LYS A 724 41.77 -10.80 -8.18
N GLN A 725 41.08 -9.76 -7.74
CA GLN A 725 41.30 -8.37 -8.20
C GLN A 725 41.89 -7.43 -7.13
N GLY A 726 42.28 -7.95 -5.96
CA GLY A 726 42.94 -7.15 -4.93
C GLY A 726 44.42 -6.92 -5.20
N ASP A 727 44.93 -5.72 -4.89
CA ASP A 727 46.36 -5.50 -4.63
C ASP A 727 46.75 -6.20 -3.32
N GLU A 728 48.03 -6.58 -3.15
CA GLU A 728 48.57 -7.32 -1.99
C GLU A 728 48.14 -6.72 -0.61
N ASN A 729 48.01 -5.39 -0.50
CA ASN A 729 47.58 -4.71 0.74
C ASN A 729 46.06 -4.80 1.01
N THR A 730 45.24 -5.09 0.00
CA THR A 730 43.78 -5.25 0.15
C THR A 730 43.36 -6.70 0.42
N GLU A 731 44.21 -7.67 0.09
CA GLU A 731 43.95 -9.10 0.30
C GLU A 731 43.60 -9.42 1.76
N GLU A 732 44.37 -8.95 2.74
CA GLU A 732 44.15 -9.34 4.15
C GLU A 732 42.78 -8.88 4.70
N CYS A 733 42.31 -7.71 4.27
CA CYS A 733 41.00 -7.19 4.65
C CYS A 733 39.86 -7.91 3.91
N ALA A 734 40.06 -8.20 2.62
CA ALA A 734 39.12 -8.97 1.81
C ALA A 734 38.96 -10.40 2.35
N ILE A 735 40.06 -11.09 2.66
CA ILE A 735 40.08 -12.44 3.26
C ILE A 735 39.29 -12.45 4.58
N LYS A 736 39.51 -11.48 5.48
CA LYS A 736 38.76 -11.40 6.75
C LYS A 736 37.25 -11.23 6.54
N LYS A 737 36.81 -10.46 5.53
CA LYS A 737 35.39 -10.37 5.15
C LYS A 737 34.86 -11.67 4.57
N VAL A 738 35.60 -12.31 3.65
CA VAL A 738 35.23 -13.60 3.03
C VAL A 738 35.08 -14.68 4.11
N LEU A 739 36.01 -14.79 5.06
CA LEU A 739 35.95 -15.75 6.16
C LEU A 739 34.71 -15.55 7.04
N LYS A 740 34.38 -14.30 7.36
CA LYS A 740 33.15 -13.94 8.10
C LYS A 740 31.88 -14.35 7.34
N ILE A 741 31.85 -14.16 6.02
CA ILE A 741 30.72 -14.58 5.17
C ILE A 741 30.61 -16.11 5.14
N LEU A 742 31.72 -16.85 5.00
CA LEU A 742 31.73 -18.33 5.01
C LEU A 742 31.21 -18.89 6.35
N ASP A 743 31.64 -18.30 7.48
CA ASP A 743 31.14 -18.67 8.82
C ASP A 743 29.63 -18.42 8.95
N MET A 744 29.13 -17.26 8.48
CA MET A 744 27.69 -16.96 8.51
C MET A 744 26.87 -17.82 7.53
N ALA A 745 27.48 -18.28 6.43
CA ALA A 745 26.86 -19.12 5.42
C ALA A 745 26.85 -20.62 5.80
N CYS A 746 27.52 -21.00 6.89
CA CYS A 746 27.79 -22.40 7.27
C CYS A 746 28.50 -23.21 6.15
N ILE A 747 29.27 -22.53 5.29
CA ILE A 747 30.04 -23.17 4.23
C ILE A 747 31.36 -23.67 4.83
N ASN A 748 31.70 -24.93 4.56
CA ASN A 748 32.95 -25.50 5.01
C ASN A 748 34.13 -24.76 4.38
N LYS A 749 34.96 -24.15 5.23
CA LYS A 749 36.18 -23.42 4.84
C LYS A 749 37.14 -24.26 4.01
N ASN A 750 37.17 -25.57 4.23
CA ASN A 750 38.01 -26.52 3.46
C ASN A 750 37.48 -26.71 2.03
N ASP A 751 36.15 -26.71 1.83
CA ASP A 751 35.54 -26.85 0.50
C ASP A 751 35.78 -25.59 -0.35
N PHE A 752 35.79 -24.40 0.28
CA PHE A 752 36.22 -23.16 -0.36
C PHE A 752 37.73 -23.17 -0.69
N LEU A 753 38.58 -23.61 0.24
CA LEU A 753 40.04 -23.75 0.04
C LEU A 753 40.39 -24.70 -1.12
N ASN A 754 39.54 -25.71 -1.37
CA ASN A 754 39.67 -26.64 -2.49
C ASN A 754 39.19 -26.07 -3.84
N LYS A 755 38.32 -25.04 -3.83
CA LYS A 755 37.91 -24.30 -5.03
C LYS A 755 38.94 -23.26 -5.50
N ILE A 756 39.90 -22.86 -4.66
CA ILE A 756 40.98 -21.94 -5.07
C ILE A 756 41.86 -22.63 -6.15
N PRO A 757 42.05 -22.03 -7.33
CA PRO A 757 42.84 -22.63 -8.41
C PRO A 757 44.28 -22.93 -7.98
N ALA A 758 44.84 -24.05 -8.43
CA ALA A 758 46.21 -24.47 -8.10
C ALA A 758 47.28 -23.44 -8.55
N GLU A 759 46.99 -22.67 -9.59
CA GLU A 759 47.83 -21.58 -10.12
C GLU A 759 48.00 -20.43 -9.10
N GLU A 760 47.03 -20.22 -8.20
CA GLU A 760 46.99 -19.13 -7.22
C GLU A 760 47.56 -19.57 -5.86
N THR A 761 48.76 -20.17 -5.90
CA THR A 761 49.45 -20.70 -4.71
C THR A 761 49.66 -19.64 -3.62
N SER A 762 49.91 -18.37 -4.00
CA SER A 762 50.11 -17.27 -3.04
C SER A 762 48.83 -16.95 -2.26
N LEU A 763 47.69 -16.75 -2.95
CA LEU A 763 46.38 -16.52 -2.33
C LEU A 763 45.98 -17.69 -1.42
N LYS A 764 46.27 -18.93 -1.84
CA LYS A 764 46.02 -20.12 -1.02
C LYS A 764 46.83 -20.11 0.29
N VAL A 765 48.09 -19.68 0.25
CA VAL A 765 48.93 -19.52 1.46
C VAL A 765 48.40 -18.40 2.35
N SER A 766 48.13 -17.20 1.80
CA SER A 766 47.53 -16.07 2.54
C SER A 766 46.21 -16.45 3.24
N PHE A 767 45.37 -17.27 2.59
CA PHE A 767 44.10 -17.71 3.13
C PHE A 767 44.26 -18.71 4.29
N ILE A 768 45.20 -19.67 4.20
CA ILE A 768 45.50 -20.61 5.30
C ILE A 768 46.19 -19.88 6.45
N GLU A 769 47.11 -18.93 6.19
CA GLU A 769 47.76 -18.10 7.23
C GLU A 769 46.74 -17.31 8.07
N GLN A 770 45.64 -16.85 7.49
CA GLN A 770 44.56 -16.13 8.19
C GLN A 770 43.51 -17.05 8.84
N LEU A 771 43.30 -18.26 8.31
CA LEU A 771 42.41 -19.27 8.89
C LEU A 771 42.99 -19.96 10.13
N GLY A 772 44.31 -20.09 10.17
CA GLY A 772 44.99 -21.10 10.99
C GLY A 772 44.83 -22.49 10.38
N VAL A 773 45.85 -23.33 10.59
CA VAL A 773 45.90 -24.72 10.12
C VAL A 773 44.68 -25.51 10.63
N GLN A 774 43.90 -26.12 9.73
CA GLN A 774 42.71 -26.91 10.10
C GLN A 774 42.94 -28.42 10.04
N ASN A 775 43.88 -28.88 9.23
CA ASN A 775 44.19 -30.30 9.07
C ASN A 775 45.68 -30.56 8.78
N SER A 776 46.13 -31.80 8.93
CA SER A 776 47.54 -32.18 8.72
C SER A 776 48.02 -32.05 7.28
N ASN A 777 47.12 -32.06 6.27
CA ASN A 777 47.49 -31.79 4.89
C ASN A 777 47.77 -30.28 4.66
N ASP A 778 47.06 -29.38 5.35
CA ASP A 778 47.36 -27.94 5.31
C ASP A 778 48.74 -27.68 5.93
N SER A 779 49.08 -28.35 7.04
CA SER A 779 50.42 -28.31 7.64
C SER A 779 51.48 -28.78 6.64
N LYS A 780 51.26 -29.95 6.02
CA LYS A 780 52.19 -30.53 5.03
C LYS A 780 52.32 -29.63 3.79
N PHE A 781 51.25 -28.97 3.36
CA PHE A 781 51.24 -28.02 2.24
C PHE A 781 52.02 -26.73 2.56
N LEU A 782 51.71 -26.07 3.68
CA LEU A 782 52.44 -24.86 4.11
C LEU A 782 53.92 -25.16 4.36
N PHE A 783 54.22 -26.28 5.03
CA PHE A 783 55.60 -26.71 5.26
C PHE A 783 56.34 -26.92 3.94
N ASN A 784 55.75 -27.63 2.97
CA ASN A 784 56.33 -27.78 1.63
C ASN A 784 56.51 -26.44 0.89
N TYR A 785 55.57 -25.49 1.04
CA TYR A 785 55.68 -24.17 0.41
C TYR A 785 56.82 -23.34 1.02
N TYR A 786 56.89 -23.24 2.36
CA TYR A 786 57.99 -22.53 3.03
C TYR A 786 59.33 -23.24 2.81
N LEU A 787 59.36 -24.57 2.76
CA LEU A 787 60.55 -25.35 2.44
C LEU A 787 60.98 -25.16 0.97
N ALA A 788 60.06 -25.02 0.03
CA ALA A 788 60.37 -24.64 -1.35
C ALA A 788 60.96 -23.22 -1.43
N LYS A 789 60.46 -22.28 -0.63
CA LYS A 789 61.04 -20.94 -0.50
C LYS A 789 62.41 -20.96 0.18
N LEU A 790 62.63 -21.80 1.20
CA LEU A 790 63.95 -22.06 1.77
C LEU A 790 64.90 -22.65 0.73
N ARG A 791 64.47 -23.66 -0.05
CA ARG A 791 65.26 -24.25 -1.16
C ARG A 791 65.66 -23.18 -2.19
N GLU A 792 64.75 -22.27 -2.53
CA GLU A 792 65.03 -21.14 -3.42
C GLU A 792 66.09 -20.19 -2.83
N ILE A 793 65.90 -19.75 -1.58
CA ILE A 793 66.83 -18.84 -0.86
C ILE A 793 68.21 -19.49 -0.67
N ILE A 794 68.26 -20.77 -0.29
CA ILE A 794 69.49 -21.54 -0.10
C ILE A 794 70.35 -21.52 -1.38
N ASN A 795 69.72 -21.67 -2.54
CA ASN A 795 70.38 -21.66 -3.84
C ASN A 795 70.73 -20.25 -4.33
N GLN A 796 69.84 -19.27 -4.16
CA GLN A 796 70.04 -17.88 -4.62
C GLN A 796 71.06 -17.11 -3.75
N SER A 797 71.02 -17.31 -2.43
CA SER A 797 71.83 -16.56 -1.46
C SER A 797 73.10 -17.31 -1.01
N ASN A 798 73.43 -18.43 -1.65
CA ASN A 798 74.60 -19.28 -1.36
C ASN A 798 74.74 -19.66 0.13
N ILE A 799 73.60 -19.92 0.80
CA ILE A 799 73.54 -20.17 2.26
C ILE A 799 74.44 -21.34 2.69
N TRP A 800 74.62 -22.35 1.83
CA TRP A 800 75.54 -23.46 2.09
C TRP A 800 77.00 -23.02 2.29
N SER A 801 77.46 -21.98 1.60
CA SER A 801 78.81 -21.44 1.81
C SER A 801 78.89 -20.77 3.17
N ILE A 802 77.88 -19.97 3.53
CA ILE A 802 77.82 -19.25 4.80
C ILE A 802 77.75 -20.22 5.99
N LEU A 803 76.93 -21.28 5.89
CA LEU A 803 76.88 -22.35 6.89
C LEU A 803 78.20 -23.12 6.96
N GLY A 804 78.86 -23.38 5.82
CA GLY A 804 80.19 -23.98 5.79
C GLY A 804 81.26 -23.13 6.48
N ASP A 805 81.23 -21.80 6.28
CA ASP A 805 82.12 -20.85 6.94
C ASP A 805 81.86 -20.79 8.45
N PHE A 806 80.60 -20.76 8.89
CA PHE A 806 80.23 -20.86 10.32
C PHE A 806 80.72 -22.16 10.94
N ILE A 807 80.54 -23.29 10.26
CA ILE A 807 80.98 -24.60 10.73
C ILE A 807 82.50 -24.68 10.81
N LYS A 808 83.21 -24.05 9.86
CA LYS A 808 84.67 -23.95 9.92
C LYS A 808 85.12 -23.12 11.13
N GLU A 809 84.52 -21.95 11.35
CA GLU A 809 84.75 -21.13 12.54
C GLU A 809 84.51 -21.92 13.83
N TYR A 810 83.45 -22.72 13.88
CA TYR A 810 83.12 -23.58 15.03
C TYR A 810 84.11 -24.76 15.22
N LYS A 811 84.60 -25.36 14.12
CA LYS A 811 85.59 -26.45 14.17
C LYS A 811 86.98 -25.95 14.59
N ASP A 812 87.34 -24.74 14.19
CA ASP A 812 88.62 -24.09 14.53
C ASP A 812 88.64 -23.55 15.98
N ASP A 813 87.48 -23.45 16.65
CA ASP A 813 87.39 -23.15 18.09
C ASP A 813 87.58 -24.42 18.95
N PHE A 814 88.69 -24.46 19.68
CA PHE A 814 89.04 -25.55 20.61
C PHE A 814 88.70 -25.26 22.08
N ALA A 815 87.93 -24.20 22.38
CA ALA A 815 87.44 -23.96 23.73
C ALA A 815 86.49 -25.09 24.16
N TYR A 816 86.84 -25.83 25.22
CA TYR A 816 86.05 -26.96 25.70
C TYR A 816 84.63 -26.54 26.15
N ASP A 817 84.51 -25.33 26.70
CA ASP A 817 83.26 -24.76 27.22
C ASP A 817 82.42 -23.99 26.18
N LYS A 818 82.73 -24.13 24.88
CA LYS A 818 81.91 -23.51 23.83
C LYS A 818 80.47 -24.03 23.83
N THR A 819 79.57 -23.24 23.28
CA THR A 819 78.17 -23.65 23.11
C THR A 819 78.06 -24.82 22.14
N ASP A 820 76.98 -25.61 22.24
CA ASP A 820 76.68 -26.65 21.26
C ASP A 820 76.48 -26.07 19.85
N ILE A 821 76.70 -26.91 18.83
CA ILE A 821 76.68 -26.48 17.42
C ILE A 821 75.34 -25.88 16.99
N THR A 822 74.21 -26.41 17.47
CA THR A 822 72.87 -25.91 17.12
C THR A 822 72.69 -24.48 17.63
N ASN A 823 72.95 -24.23 18.92
CA ASN A 823 72.88 -22.89 19.49
C ASN A 823 73.87 -21.91 18.83
N PHE A 824 75.08 -22.36 18.46
CA PHE A 824 76.04 -21.53 17.73
C PHE A 824 75.48 -21.07 16.38
N ILE A 825 74.97 -22.00 15.57
CA ILE A 825 74.45 -21.69 14.24
C ILE A 825 73.20 -20.80 14.34
N HIS A 826 72.29 -21.04 15.31
CA HIS A 826 71.15 -20.14 15.56
C HIS A 826 71.58 -18.69 15.84
N ILE A 827 72.57 -18.48 16.72
CA ILE A 827 73.09 -17.16 17.05
C ILE A 827 73.67 -16.50 15.78
N LYS A 828 74.45 -17.24 14.99
CA LYS A 828 75.06 -16.74 13.74
C LYS A 828 74.02 -16.40 12.67
N LEU A 829 73.00 -17.23 12.47
CA LEU A 829 71.88 -16.97 11.55
C LEU A 829 71.08 -15.72 11.95
N LYS A 830 70.85 -15.50 13.25
CA LYS A 830 70.11 -14.34 13.76
C LYS A 830 70.86 -13.01 13.62
N HIS A 831 72.20 -13.05 13.64
CA HIS A 831 73.04 -11.85 13.51
C HIS A 831 73.58 -11.59 12.10
N SER A 832 73.31 -12.47 11.13
CA SER A 832 73.74 -12.32 9.73
C SER A 832 72.64 -11.71 8.87
N LEU A 833 72.84 -10.49 8.38
CA LEU A 833 71.90 -9.81 7.47
C LEU A 833 71.65 -10.60 6.17
N GLN A 834 72.66 -11.34 5.71
CA GLN A 834 72.56 -12.21 4.53
C GLN A 834 71.65 -13.43 4.75
N CYS A 835 71.35 -13.75 6.02
CA CYS A 835 70.47 -14.85 6.41
C CYS A 835 69.06 -14.39 6.81
N GLU A 836 68.72 -13.09 6.76
CA GLU A 836 67.42 -12.57 7.23
C GLU A 836 66.22 -13.25 6.55
N ASN A 837 66.26 -13.40 5.22
CA ASN A 837 65.23 -14.12 4.47
C ASN A 837 65.19 -15.62 4.80
N PHE A 838 66.35 -16.25 5.06
CA PHE A 838 66.42 -17.65 5.49
C PHE A 838 65.77 -17.80 6.87
N SER A 839 66.16 -16.97 7.84
CA SER A 839 65.61 -16.93 9.20
C SER A 839 64.09 -16.72 9.21
N LYS A 840 63.56 -15.83 8.36
CA LYS A 840 62.10 -15.60 8.24
C LYS A 840 61.30 -16.85 7.85
N TYR A 841 61.75 -17.62 6.86
CA TYR A 841 61.07 -18.85 6.46
C TYR A 841 61.43 -20.04 7.35
N TYR A 842 62.62 -20.04 7.95
CA TYR A 842 63.04 -21.00 8.98
C TYR A 842 62.11 -20.91 10.20
N GLU A 843 61.87 -19.72 10.73
CA GLU A 843 60.94 -19.47 11.85
C GLU A 843 59.51 -19.91 11.48
N LYS A 844 59.04 -19.68 10.24
CA LYS A 844 57.74 -20.21 9.79
C LYS A 844 57.67 -21.74 9.78
N CYS A 845 58.73 -22.43 9.36
CA CYS A 845 58.81 -23.90 9.41
C CYS A 845 58.90 -24.43 10.85
N GLU A 846 59.70 -23.79 11.71
CA GLU A 846 59.84 -24.14 13.13
C GLU A 846 58.54 -23.95 13.92
N ASN A 847 57.79 -22.88 13.63
CA ASN A 847 56.49 -22.64 14.26
C ASN A 847 55.50 -23.75 13.90
N LEU A 848 55.39 -24.14 12.61
CA LEU A 848 54.54 -25.26 12.19
C LEU A 848 54.96 -26.59 12.83
N LYS A 849 56.28 -26.84 12.97
CA LYS A 849 56.80 -28.02 13.66
C LYS A 849 56.42 -28.01 15.15
N SER A 850 56.55 -26.86 15.81
CA SER A 850 56.25 -26.67 17.23
C SER A 850 54.74 -26.78 17.53
N GLU A 851 53.88 -26.29 16.63
CA GLU A 851 52.42 -26.46 16.72
C GLU A 851 52.01 -27.94 16.63
N ASN A 852 52.76 -28.74 15.85
CA ASN A 852 52.51 -30.15 15.59
C ASN A 852 53.47 -31.11 16.34
N GLU A 853 54.12 -30.68 17.43
CA GLU A 853 55.14 -31.46 18.19
C GLU A 853 54.67 -32.87 18.63
N LYS A 854 53.35 -33.09 18.72
CA LYS A 854 52.73 -34.36 19.14
C LYS A 854 52.26 -35.27 18.00
N ASP A 855 52.41 -34.84 16.75
CA ASP A 855 52.06 -35.63 15.57
C ASP A 855 53.32 -36.30 15.02
N ASP A 856 53.60 -37.52 15.49
CA ASP A 856 54.74 -38.32 15.03
C ASP A 856 54.74 -38.49 13.49
N GLU A 857 53.59 -38.54 12.82
CA GLU A 857 53.52 -38.68 11.36
C GLU A 857 53.97 -37.38 10.66
N PHE A 858 53.55 -36.23 11.17
CA PHE A 858 54.00 -34.93 10.69
C PHE A 858 55.50 -34.72 10.96
N ILE A 859 55.98 -35.03 12.15
CA ILE A 859 57.40 -34.90 12.51
C ILE A 859 58.27 -35.78 11.61
N ASN A 860 57.92 -37.05 11.41
CA ASN A 860 58.61 -37.94 10.45
C ASN A 860 58.58 -37.37 9.02
N PHE A 861 57.44 -36.85 8.56
CA PHE A 861 57.34 -36.21 7.24
C PHE A 861 58.26 -34.98 7.11
N THR A 862 58.34 -34.12 8.13
CA THR A 862 59.23 -32.95 8.10
C THR A 862 60.71 -33.36 8.06
N PHE A 863 61.09 -34.41 8.79
CA PHE A 863 62.44 -35.00 8.73
C PHE A 863 62.76 -35.57 7.34
N ASP A 864 61.83 -36.30 6.72
CA ASP A 864 61.98 -36.81 5.35
C ASP A 864 62.14 -35.69 4.30
N GLU A 865 61.44 -34.57 4.43
CA GLU A 865 61.56 -33.44 3.50
C GLU A 865 62.80 -32.55 3.73
N ILE A 866 63.27 -32.45 4.98
CA ILE A 866 64.52 -31.74 5.34
C ILE A 866 65.73 -32.58 4.92
N SER A 867 65.75 -33.88 5.21
CA SER A 867 66.88 -34.77 4.87
C SER A 867 67.17 -34.83 3.36
N LYS A 868 66.15 -34.65 2.50
CA LYS A 868 66.30 -34.51 1.04
C LYS A 868 67.13 -33.30 0.59
N ILE A 869 67.23 -32.26 1.41
CA ILE A 869 68.00 -31.04 1.10
C ILE A 869 69.25 -30.88 1.96
N ASP A 870 69.34 -31.63 3.05
CA ASP A 870 70.40 -31.48 4.04
C ASP A 870 71.78 -31.86 3.49
N LYS A 871 72.81 -31.24 4.05
CA LYS A 871 74.22 -31.58 3.81
C LYS A 871 74.90 -31.68 5.16
N GLU A 872 75.70 -32.72 5.35
CA GLU A 872 76.47 -32.96 6.59
C GLU A 872 75.62 -32.91 7.89
N HIS A 873 74.32 -33.25 7.81
CA HIS A 873 73.34 -33.22 8.90
C HIS A 873 73.07 -31.83 9.51
N ILE A 874 73.44 -30.73 8.84
CA ILE A 874 73.39 -29.37 9.38
C ILE A 874 71.95 -28.90 9.62
N LEU A 875 71.06 -29.09 8.64
CA LEU A 875 69.65 -28.74 8.78
C LEU A 875 68.94 -29.69 9.74
N SER A 876 69.29 -30.98 9.74
CA SER A 876 68.77 -31.94 10.72
C SER A 876 69.11 -31.52 12.16
N LEU A 877 70.35 -31.07 12.41
CA LEU A 877 70.81 -30.58 13.71
C LEU A 877 70.15 -29.26 14.14
N LEU A 878 69.73 -28.42 13.19
CA LEU A 878 68.98 -27.19 13.44
C LEU A 878 67.51 -27.48 13.78
N PHE A 879 66.83 -28.27 12.94
CA PHE A 879 65.41 -28.57 13.11
C PHE A 879 65.13 -29.60 14.22
N PHE A 880 66.04 -30.54 14.52
CA PHE A 880 65.78 -31.66 15.45
C PHE A 880 66.88 -31.89 16.51
N PRO A 881 67.30 -30.85 17.28
CA PRO A 881 68.50 -30.92 18.13
C PRO A 881 68.47 -31.99 19.24
N ASN A 882 67.29 -32.36 19.74
CA ASN A 882 67.14 -33.38 20.78
C ASN A 882 66.45 -34.66 20.27
N GLU A 883 65.66 -34.57 19.20
CA GLU A 883 64.88 -35.68 18.63
C GLU A 883 65.65 -36.55 17.63
N LEU A 884 66.81 -36.08 17.15
CA LEU A 884 67.66 -36.77 16.16
C LEU A 884 68.03 -38.23 16.55
N THR A 885 67.97 -38.57 17.84
CA THR A 885 68.13 -39.94 18.37
C THR A 885 67.06 -40.93 17.92
N ASN A 886 65.92 -40.44 17.41
CA ASN A 886 64.84 -41.27 16.86
C ASN A 886 65.17 -41.85 15.48
N TRP A 887 66.00 -41.15 14.69
CA TRP A 887 66.35 -41.55 13.31
C TRP A 887 67.82 -41.95 13.13
N VAL A 888 68.72 -41.46 13.98
CA VAL A 888 70.17 -41.68 13.87
C VAL A 888 70.69 -42.36 15.14
N SER A 889 71.52 -43.40 14.98
CA SER A 889 72.03 -44.14 16.12
C SER A 889 72.95 -43.29 16.99
N SER A 890 73.02 -43.57 18.30
CA SER A 890 73.89 -42.83 19.23
C SER A 890 75.37 -42.90 18.85
N GLU A 891 75.81 -43.97 18.16
CA GLU A 891 77.18 -44.08 17.65
C GLU A 891 77.44 -43.18 16.42
N GLU A 892 76.43 -42.96 15.58
CA GLU A 892 76.52 -42.05 14.43
C GLU A 892 76.42 -40.60 14.86
N LEU A 893 75.51 -40.26 15.79
CA LEU A 893 75.46 -38.94 16.41
C LEU A 893 76.78 -38.58 17.08
N LEU A 894 77.38 -39.52 17.83
CA LEU A 894 78.71 -39.33 18.41
C LEU A 894 79.76 -39.02 17.34
N LYS A 895 79.79 -39.77 16.22
CA LYS A 895 80.71 -39.48 15.09
C LYS A 895 80.45 -38.11 14.46
N ILE A 896 79.19 -37.71 14.32
CA ILE A 896 78.78 -36.40 13.77
C ILE A 896 79.30 -35.27 14.67
N TYR A 897 79.00 -35.28 15.98
CA TYR A 897 79.48 -34.25 16.91
C TYR A 897 81.01 -34.24 17.03
N LEU A 898 81.67 -35.41 16.98
CA LEU A 898 83.13 -35.51 16.90
C LEU A 898 83.71 -34.89 15.61
N SER A 899 83.01 -34.99 14.47
CA SER A 899 83.42 -34.35 13.22
C SER A 899 83.27 -32.82 13.21
N PHE A 900 82.47 -32.29 14.16
CA PHE A 900 82.22 -30.87 14.40
C PHE A 900 83.04 -30.28 15.56
N ASN A 901 83.83 -31.08 16.27
CA ASN A 901 84.48 -30.70 17.52
C ASN A 901 83.47 -30.14 18.57
N ASP A 902 82.22 -30.62 18.59
CA ASP A 902 81.23 -30.20 19.61
C ASP A 902 81.42 -31.02 20.90
N PHE A 903 82.35 -30.56 21.74
CA PHE A 903 82.72 -31.21 23.00
C PHE A 903 81.51 -31.40 23.93
N ARG A 904 80.60 -30.42 23.98
CA ARG A 904 79.46 -30.39 24.90
C ARG A 904 78.35 -31.35 24.48
N SER A 905 78.11 -31.51 23.18
CA SER A 905 77.17 -32.51 22.66
C SER A 905 77.78 -33.92 22.70
N VAL A 906 79.09 -34.06 22.49
CA VAL A 906 79.80 -35.35 22.68
C VAL A 906 79.62 -35.88 24.10
N GLU A 907 79.77 -35.04 25.14
CA GLU A 907 79.59 -35.44 26.55
C GLU A 907 78.28 -36.18 26.84
N LYS A 908 77.17 -35.82 26.16
CA LYS A 908 75.86 -36.48 26.33
C LYS A 908 75.86 -37.97 25.94
N TYR A 909 76.80 -38.39 25.10
CA TYR A 909 76.88 -39.75 24.55
C TYR A 909 78.14 -40.51 25.02
N ILE A 910 78.87 -40.00 26.02
CA ILE A 910 80.03 -40.68 26.60
C ILE A 910 79.60 -41.77 27.58
N GLY A 911 80.25 -42.93 27.48
CA GLY A 911 80.15 -44.03 28.43
C GLY A 911 81.48 -44.77 28.57
N LYS A 912 81.51 -45.77 29.46
CA LYS A 912 82.72 -46.55 29.78
C LYS A 912 83.40 -47.22 28.58
N GLN A 913 82.65 -47.49 27.50
CA GLN A 913 83.14 -48.19 26.31
C GLN A 913 83.80 -47.26 25.28
N ASN A 914 83.34 -46.01 25.16
CA ASN A 914 83.79 -45.07 24.11
C ASN A 914 84.70 -43.93 24.64
N LEU A 915 84.76 -43.70 25.96
CA LEU A 915 85.60 -42.65 26.57
C LEU A 915 87.07 -42.67 26.07
N VAL A 916 87.69 -43.86 26.00
CA VAL A 916 89.08 -44.01 25.51
C VAL A 916 89.20 -43.75 24.00
N ALA A 917 88.15 -43.99 23.21
CA ALA A 917 88.15 -43.69 21.78
C ALA A 917 87.99 -42.18 21.52
N VAL A 918 87.07 -41.52 22.24
CA VAL A 918 86.91 -40.04 22.21
C VAL A 918 88.21 -39.35 22.65
N MET A 919 88.81 -39.82 23.75
CA MET A 919 90.11 -39.32 24.23
C MET A 919 91.21 -39.40 23.16
N LYS A 920 91.33 -40.54 22.46
CA LYS A 920 92.32 -40.69 21.37
C LYS A 920 92.06 -39.69 20.25
N GLN A 921 90.80 -39.51 19.85
CA GLN A 921 90.46 -38.55 18.81
C GLN A 921 90.80 -37.10 19.23
N TYR A 922 90.62 -36.73 20.51
CA TYR A 922 91.03 -35.40 21.01
C TYR A 922 92.55 -35.20 21.04
N LEU A 923 93.34 -36.28 21.17
CA LEU A 923 94.80 -36.24 21.01
C LEU A 923 95.22 -36.01 19.55
N ASP A 924 94.47 -36.56 18.60
CA ASP A 924 94.76 -36.49 17.16
C ASP A 924 94.30 -35.16 16.50
N ILE A 925 93.36 -34.43 17.11
CA ILE A 925 92.68 -33.27 16.50
C ILE A 925 93.55 -32.00 16.40
N SER A 926 94.51 -31.76 17.31
CA SER A 926 95.12 -30.42 17.44
C SER A 926 96.54 -30.41 18.02
N SER A 927 97.14 -29.21 18.12
CA SER A 927 98.47 -29.01 18.71
C SER A 927 98.49 -29.39 20.19
N LEU A 928 99.68 -29.77 20.70
CA LEU A 928 99.85 -30.37 22.02
C LEU A 928 99.18 -29.60 23.17
N ASN A 929 99.16 -28.27 23.12
CA ASN A 929 98.56 -27.45 24.18
C ASN A 929 97.03 -27.64 24.26
N TYR A 930 96.33 -27.62 23.12
CA TYR A 930 94.88 -27.81 23.09
C TYR A 930 94.51 -29.26 23.40
N SER A 931 95.26 -30.25 22.90
CA SER A 931 94.99 -31.65 23.23
C SER A 931 95.17 -31.96 24.73
N VAL A 932 96.11 -31.30 25.41
CA VAL A 932 96.23 -31.35 26.88
C VAL A 932 94.98 -30.80 27.56
N GLU A 933 94.50 -29.64 27.15
CA GLU A 933 93.34 -28.98 27.74
C GLU A 933 92.03 -29.76 27.50
N LEU A 934 91.79 -30.20 26.25
CA LEU A 934 90.61 -30.98 25.88
C LEU A 934 90.53 -32.31 26.63
N VAL A 935 91.63 -33.07 26.70
CA VAL A 935 91.67 -34.36 27.42
C VAL A 935 91.57 -34.16 28.93
N THR A 936 92.17 -33.09 29.48
CA THR A 936 92.06 -32.80 30.92
C THR A 936 90.61 -32.49 31.30
N ASN A 937 89.94 -31.61 30.56
CA ASN A 937 88.53 -31.26 30.82
C ASN A 937 87.59 -32.45 30.63
N LEU A 938 87.77 -33.24 29.56
CA LEU A 938 87.03 -34.48 29.31
C LEU A 938 87.07 -35.44 30.50
N LEU A 939 88.26 -35.70 31.03
CA LEU A 939 88.46 -36.62 32.15
C LEU A 939 88.02 -36.04 33.49
N GLN A 940 88.12 -34.72 33.68
CA GLN A 940 87.62 -34.05 34.89
C GLN A 940 86.08 -34.09 34.98
N ARG A 941 85.37 -33.82 33.88
CA ARG A 941 83.90 -33.86 33.86
C ARG A 941 83.33 -35.26 33.92
N ASN A 942 83.99 -36.23 33.28
CA ASN A 942 83.55 -37.62 33.23
C ASN A 942 84.20 -38.49 34.32
N PHE A 943 84.65 -37.90 35.43
CA PHE A 943 85.40 -38.58 36.49
C PHE A 943 84.65 -39.77 37.11
N GLU A 944 83.32 -39.74 37.19
CA GLU A 944 82.53 -40.86 37.70
C GLU A 944 82.58 -42.12 36.82
N LEU A 945 82.90 -41.99 35.52
CA LEU A 945 83.11 -43.14 34.66
C LEU A 945 84.42 -43.88 34.98
N LEU A 946 85.34 -43.25 35.71
CA LEU A 946 86.67 -43.76 36.09
C LEU A 946 86.65 -44.69 37.32
N ASP A 947 85.57 -45.45 37.51
CA ASP A 947 85.44 -46.39 38.63
C ASP A 947 86.20 -47.70 38.46
N ASP A 948 86.51 -48.05 37.22
CA ASP A 948 87.10 -49.32 36.81
C ASP A 948 88.61 -49.19 36.61
N THR A 949 89.38 -50.02 37.32
CA THR A 949 90.85 -50.09 37.22
C THR A 949 91.33 -50.34 35.78
N ASP A 950 90.60 -51.11 34.97
CA ASP A 950 91.02 -51.40 33.59
C ASP A 950 90.85 -50.18 32.68
N ILE A 951 89.89 -49.31 32.97
CA ILE A 951 89.66 -48.05 32.24
C ILE A 951 90.71 -47.02 32.70
N GLN A 952 90.98 -46.93 34.01
CA GLN A 952 92.04 -46.09 34.57
C GLN A 952 93.41 -46.42 33.93
N LEU A 953 93.77 -47.71 33.84
CA LEU A 953 95.02 -48.15 33.20
C LEU A 953 95.07 -47.77 31.72
N LYS A 954 94.01 -48.03 30.94
CA LYS A 954 93.95 -47.65 29.51
C LYS A 954 94.06 -46.15 29.27
N ILE A 955 93.54 -45.33 30.17
CA ILE A 955 93.70 -43.86 30.12
C ILE A 955 95.15 -43.47 30.39
N LEU A 956 95.77 -44.02 31.43
CA LEU A 956 97.19 -43.80 31.75
C LEU A 956 98.12 -44.22 30.61
N GLU A 957 97.83 -45.33 29.92
CA GLU A 957 98.54 -45.78 28.71
C GLU A 957 98.32 -44.88 27.49
N THR A 958 97.17 -44.19 27.42
CA THR A 958 96.80 -43.35 26.28
C THR A 958 97.30 -41.90 26.41
N ILE A 959 97.63 -41.43 27.63
CA ILE A 959 98.22 -40.10 27.84
C ILE A 959 99.64 -40.06 27.23
N PRO A 960 99.93 -39.14 26.28
CA PRO A 960 101.26 -39.02 25.72
C PRO A 960 102.30 -38.61 26.76
N SER A 961 103.51 -39.18 26.69
CA SER A 961 104.61 -38.87 27.63
C SER A 961 105.11 -37.41 27.58
N VAL A 962 104.63 -36.63 26.62
CA VAL A 962 104.94 -35.19 26.44
C VAL A 962 103.97 -34.30 27.25
N PHE A 963 102.90 -34.86 27.82
CA PHE A 963 101.93 -34.08 28.60
C PHE A 963 102.55 -33.57 29.91
N PRO A 964 102.38 -32.28 30.27
CA PRO A 964 102.83 -31.76 31.55
C PRO A 964 102.10 -32.46 32.70
N VAL A 965 102.85 -33.20 33.53
CA VAL A 965 102.31 -33.91 34.71
C VAL A 965 101.52 -32.97 35.62
N GLN A 966 101.92 -31.69 35.70
CA GLN A 966 101.25 -30.68 36.50
C GLN A 966 99.76 -30.49 36.11
N THR A 967 99.41 -30.53 34.83
CA THR A 967 98.04 -30.30 34.35
C THR A 967 97.10 -31.46 34.69
N ILE A 968 97.61 -32.69 34.65
CA ILE A 968 96.85 -33.90 35.00
C ILE A 968 97.01 -34.27 36.50
N SER A 969 97.90 -33.60 37.24
CA SER A 969 98.28 -33.99 38.60
C SER A 969 97.10 -34.07 39.57
N GLU A 970 96.14 -33.15 39.46
CA GLU A 970 94.94 -33.15 40.30
C GLU A 970 94.01 -34.31 39.97
N LEU A 971 93.85 -34.65 38.69
CA LEU A 971 93.07 -35.80 38.23
C LEU A 971 93.74 -37.12 38.69
N LEU A 972 95.05 -37.24 38.50
CA LEU A 972 95.84 -38.39 38.96
C LEU A 972 95.76 -38.54 40.48
N LEU A 973 95.83 -37.45 41.23
CA LEU A 973 95.66 -37.45 42.68
C LEU A 973 94.27 -37.93 43.09
N LYS A 974 93.20 -37.44 42.43
CA LYS A 974 91.82 -37.91 42.68
C LYS A 974 91.65 -39.40 42.36
N VAL A 975 92.22 -39.90 41.26
CA VAL A 975 92.22 -41.35 40.93
C VAL A 975 92.98 -42.16 41.98
N LEU A 976 94.17 -41.68 42.42
CA LEU A 976 94.98 -42.34 43.44
C LEU A 976 94.29 -42.37 44.81
N ILE A 977 93.59 -41.30 45.20
CA ILE A 977 92.77 -41.25 46.43
C ILE A 977 91.63 -42.26 46.32
N LYS A 978 90.82 -42.23 45.25
CA LYS A 978 89.70 -43.20 45.04
C LYS A 978 90.20 -44.66 45.04
N TYR A 979 91.41 -44.91 44.51
CA TYR A 979 92.07 -46.21 44.55
C TYR A 979 92.56 -46.60 45.96
N GLN A 980 93.15 -45.66 46.72
CA GLN A 980 93.53 -45.88 48.11
C GLN A 980 92.32 -46.18 48.99
N GLU A 981 91.23 -45.41 48.85
CA GLU A 981 89.96 -45.63 49.56
C GLU A 981 89.39 -47.02 49.25
N LYS A 982 89.25 -47.40 47.96
CA LYS A 982 88.80 -48.75 47.57
C LYS A 982 89.72 -49.85 48.11
N LYS A 983 91.04 -49.61 48.18
CA LYS A 983 92.02 -50.56 48.73
C LYS A 983 91.91 -50.68 50.26
N GLU A 984 91.70 -49.57 50.97
CA GLU A 984 91.49 -49.56 52.41
C GLU A 984 90.15 -50.20 52.78
N GLU A 985 89.06 -49.89 52.07
CA GLU A 985 87.75 -50.54 52.25
C GLU A 985 87.88 -52.06 52.00
N SER A 986 88.54 -52.46 50.91
CA SER A 986 88.80 -53.88 50.61
C SER A 986 89.64 -54.58 51.70
N ASN A 987 90.63 -53.89 52.26
CA ASN A 987 91.42 -54.40 53.38
C ASN A 987 90.59 -54.47 54.68
N LEU A 988 89.77 -53.46 54.97
CA LEU A 988 88.89 -53.44 56.14
C LEU A 988 87.86 -54.56 56.05
N ARG A 989 87.27 -54.78 54.87
CA ARG A 989 86.36 -55.89 54.58
C ARG A 989 87.05 -57.24 54.69
N LYS A 990 88.30 -57.37 54.24
CA LYS A 990 89.14 -58.56 54.45
C LYS A 990 89.47 -58.80 55.93
N CYS A 991 89.68 -57.76 56.72
CA CYS A 991 89.88 -57.85 58.17
C CYS A 991 88.60 -58.23 58.91
N LEU A 992 87.44 -57.67 58.53
CA LEU A 992 86.13 -58.07 59.05
C LEU A 992 85.81 -59.53 58.74
N LEU A 993 86.06 -59.98 57.50
CA LEU A 993 85.92 -61.39 57.12
C LEU A 993 86.88 -62.31 57.90
N LYS A 994 88.14 -61.90 58.10
CA LYS A 994 89.07 -62.63 58.99
C LYS A 994 88.55 -62.71 60.43
N ASN A 995 87.93 -61.65 60.95
CA ASN A 995 87.37 -61.64 62.29
C ASN A 995 86.15 -62.58 62.39
N GLN A 996 85.26 -62.57 61.39
CA GLN A 996 84.14 -63.53 61.29
C GLN A 996 84.60 -64.99 61.17
N ILE A 997 85.71 -65.24 60.45
CA ILE A 997 86.34 -66.57 60.41
C ILE A 997 86.89 -66.93 61.80
N SER A 998 87.59 -66.02 62.48
CA SER A 998 88.11 -66.27 63.84
C SER A 998 87.00 -66.57 64.85
N ILE A 999 85.86 -65.88 64.76
CA ILE A 999 84.68 -66.13 65.60
C ILE A 999 84.05 -67.49 65.26
N SER A 1000 84.01 -67.87 63.97
CA SER A 1000 83.55 -69.21 63.54
C SER A 1000 84.48 -70.33 64.01
N ASP A 1001 85.79 -70.12 64.01
CA ASP A 1001 86.80 -71.07 64.53
C ASP A 1001 86.72 -71.22 66.06
N GLU A 1002 86.35 -70.15 66.78
CA GLU A 1002 86.16 -70.16 68.23
C GLU A 1002 84.84 -70.84 68.62
N LEU A 1003 83.77 -70.61 67.85
CA LEU A 1003 82.52 -71.37 67.96
C LEU A 1003 82.71 -72.86 67.65
N SER A 1004 83.50 -73.19 66.61
CA SER A 1004 83.79 -74.58 66.26
C SER A 1004 84.58 -75.31 67.36
N ARG A 1005 85.57 -74.65 67.95
CA ARG A 1005 86.32 -75.19 69.12
C ARG A 1005 85.43 -75.40 70.36
N ASN A 1006 84.43 -74.56 70.57
CA ASN A 1006 83.46 -74.78 71.64
C ASN A 1006 82.53 -75.97 71.35
N PHE A 1007 82.18 -76.25 70.09
CA PHE A 1007 81.45 -77.45 69.71
C PHE A 1007 82.27 -78.74 69.86
N ASP A 1008 83.56 -78.74 69.49
CA ASP A 1008 84.46 -79.89 69.70
C ASP A 1008 84.68 -80.22 71.20
N SER A 1009 84.41 -79.27 72.10
CA SER A 1009 84.50 -79.46 73.56
C SER A 1009 83.29 -80.16 74.20
N GLN A 1010 82.25 -80.48 73.41
CA GLN A 1010 81.07 -81.27 73.83
C GLN A 1010 80.92 -82.61 73.08
N GLY A 1011 82.02 -83.14 72.53
CA GLY A 1011 82.11 -84.48 71.95
C GLY A 1011 82.34 -85.60 72.97
#